data_AF-A0A3N4ZDE8-F1
#
_entry.id   AF-A0A3N4ZDE8-F1
#
_cell.length_a   1.000
_cell.length_b   1.000
_cell.length_c   1.000
_cell.angle_alpha   90.00
_cell.angle_beta   90.00
_cell.angle_gamma   90.00
#
_symmetry.space_group_name_H-M   'P 1'
#
loop_
_entity.id
_entity.type
_entity.pdbx_description
1 polymer ?
#
loop_
_entity_poly.entity_id
_entity_poly.type
_entity_poly.pdbx_seq_one_letter_code
_entity_poly.pdbx_strand_id
1 'polypeptide(L)'
;MDSVRAFSEELESFAADLRRLRLDRGNRSYRELTARAAKSKTGIRLPVSTQSDAFRGDGLPRLDSLMGLVRILLSYDEFGQERPVPPHNSPELEHWRRRWRDLAALAPLRRSPAPAAVVTQERAPVPAYRSRFTLAHVLTTRADNNWCAAFSPDGRLLAVSGSHEDEAVVQLWDPVRGVAVGELADRPLAFSLAFSPGGHLLAVGDCEGAVTLWDTATFARVGAPLLGHGRSVDVVVFAADGRTLVTADDEIVHRWDITTGEPAESPLFGEIEAMFCRPDGSILAALRTKHTLRLWDLASAASAGRPLIDNIDGPVEATFSPDGALLATTYDHETLLWSTSTSTLARRLPEAADSGATMAFSRDSRLLATTSDHGTVRLWDPSTGALLGPPLAEYKGPFDRLAMSPDGRMLALCGEADTLVVYRAKPDEEPPTPLPLAARALDSALRKHRAVALPPLASETGVALRRLAFSPDGSRLRVRTEDGLILTWDPAARVRLPETLASPSGPDLSADGVPARSGLAAAIGERAARWDPAAPESGGLELEAHLSSAGAVAFSPDGRLLATGDAGGHIVLWDMSTPEGPGRHLSGHTGAVCDLAFSPQGHRLASAGSDGTVQLWDTATGEAATDLPLTGHTGAVRGVAFAPDASLLASAGDDGTLRCWLLPAPHTPTARPR
;
A
#
# COMPACT_ATOMS: atom_id res chain seq x y z
N MET A 1 3.20 4.47 42.08
CA MET A 1 3.92 5.75 41.93
C MET A 1 5.25 5.68 42.68
N ASP A 2 5.28 5.32 43.97
CA ASP A 2 6.55 5.24 44.73
C ASP A 2 7.56 4.21 44.19
N SER A 3 7.11 3.02 43.77
CA SER A 3 8.00 1.99 43.18
C SER A 3 8.57 2.37 41.82
N VAL A 4 7.82 3.14 41.02
CA VAL A 4 8.25 3.59 39.68
C VAL A 4 9.27 4.73 39.82
N ARG A 5 9.00 5.67 40.74
CA ARG A 5 9.95 6.74 41.06
C ARG A 5 11.24 6.17 41.66
N ALA A 6 11.14 5.21 42.59
CA ALA A 6 12.29 4.53 43.15
C ALA A 6 13.09 3.74 42.10
N PHE A 7 12.43 3.11 41.14
CA PHE A 7 13.10 2.43 40.03
C PHE A 7 13.84 3.40 39.11
N SER A 8 13.20 4.50 38.69
CA SER A 8 13.85 5.52 37.86
C SER A 8 15.02 6.21 38.57
N GLU A 9 14.87 6.54 39.86
CA GLU A 9 15.94 7.12 40.68
C GLU A 9 17.13 6.15 40.82
N GLU A 10 16.87 4.86 41.05
CA GLU A 10 17.93 3.85 41.16
C GLU A 10 18.56 3.51 39.80
N LEU A 11 17.80 3.54 38.70
CA LEU A 11 18.30 3.33 37.33
C LEU A 11 19.25 4.46 36.91
N GLU A 12 18.89 5.72 37.19
CA GLU A 12 19.75 6.88 36.92
C GLU A 12 21.02 6.83 37.79
N SER A 13 20.88 6.47 39.08
CA SER A 13 22.01 6.24 40.00
C SER A 13 22.95 5.14 39.49
N PHE A 14 22.39 4.05 38.99
CA PHE A 14 23.15 2.94 38.40
C PHE A 14 23.91 3.37 37.13
N ALA A 15 23.24 4.08 36.22
CA ALA A 15 23.84 4.62 35.01
C ALA A 15 24.93 5.66 35.31
N ALA A 16 24.75 6.46 36.37
CA ALA A 16 25.73 7.45 36.82
C ALA A 16 27.03 6.79 37.30
N ASP A 17 26.93 5.70 38.06
CA ASP A 17 28.11 4.96 38.50
C ASP A 17 28.80 4.22 37.34
N LEU A 18 28.04 3.76 36.34
CA LEU A 18 28.62 3.16 35.13
C LEU A 18 29.38 4.21 34.29
N ARG A 19 28.84 5.44 34.21
CA ARG A 19 29.52 6.60 33.62
C ARG A 19 30.79 6.97 34.38
N ARG A 20 30.76 6.96 35.72
CA ARG A 20 31.96 7.16 36.56
C ARG A 20 33.02 6.10 36.30
N LEU A 21 32.64 4.83 36.28
CA LEU A 21 33.56 3.75 35.94
C LEU A 21 34.18 3.97 34.55
N ARG A 22 33.39 4.38 33.56
CA ARG A 22 33.92 4.70 32.22
C ARG A 22 34.92 5.84 32.25
N LEU A 23 34.65 6.91 33.00
CA LEU A 23 35.57 8.04 33.18
C LEU A 23 36.87 7.61 33.85
N ASP A 24 36.79 6.85 34.95
CA ASP A 24 37.94 6.34 35.72
C ASP A 24 38.82 5.37 34.90
N ARG A 25 38.28 4.83 33.80
CA ARG A 25 38.97 3.93 32.86
C ARG A 25 39.39 4.61 31.56
N GLY A 26 39.53 5.93 31.57
CA GLY A 26 40.05 6.72 30.45
C GLY A 26 38.99 7.18 29.45
N ASN A 27 37.72 7.21 29.85
CA ASN A 27 36.58 7.73 29.07
C ASN A 27 36.47 7.21 27.62
N ARG A 28 36.58 5.89 27.46
CA ARG A 28 36.61 5.23 26.14
C ARG A 28 35.33 5.44 25.34
N SER A 29 35.44 5.66 24.04
CA SER A 29 34.31 5.71 23.11
C SER A 29 33.62 4.34 22.99
N TYR A 30 32.36 4.33 22.54
CA TYR A 30 31.62 3.07 22.37
C TYR A 30 32.29 2.14 21.35
N ARG A 31 32.88 2.70 20.28
CA ARG A 31 33.62 1.96 19.25
C ARG A 31 34.88 1.30 19.82
N GLU A 32 35.60 1.96 20.73
CA GLU A 32 36.76 1.37 21.42
C GLU A 32 36.38 0.20 22.32
N LEU A 33 35.23 0.29 23.02
CA LEU A 33 34.73 -0.80 23.85
C LEU A 33 34.27 -2.00 23.02
N THR A 34 33.56 -1.77 21.90
CA THR A 34 33.17 -2.83 20.95
C THR A 34 34.40 -3.50 20.32
N ALA A 35 35.39 -2.71 19.89
CA ALA A 35 36.64 -3.23 19.32
C ALA A 35 37.43 -4.06 20.34
N ARG A 36 37.46 -3.62 21.61
CA ARG A 36 38.09 -4.36 22.70
C ARG A 36 37.38 -5.68 22.98
N ALA A 37 36.05 -5.68 22.98
CA ALA A 37 35.24 -6.89 23.15
C ALA A 37 35.55 -7.93 22.07
N ALA A 38 35.57 -7.51 20.80
CA ALA A 38 35.90 -8.35 19.66
C ALA A 38 37.33 -8.94 19.75
N LYS A 39 38.32 -8.14 20.18
CA LYS A 39 39.72 -8.56 20.33
C LYS A 39 39.96 -9.52 21.51
N SER A 40 39.11 -9.49 22.54
CA SER A 40 39.35 -10.18 23.81
C SER A 40 39.23 -11.71 23.79
N LYS A 41 38.76 -12.33 22.69
CA LYS A 41 38.45 -13.79 22.59
C LYS A 41 37.48 -14.33 23.66
N THR A 42 36.80 -13.47 24.41
CA THR A 42 35.89 -13.86 25.49
C THR A 42 34.45 -14.15 25.04
N GLY A 43 34.15 -13.95 23.75
CA GLY A 43 32.80 -14.11 23.19
C GLY A 43 31.81 -13.00 23.58
N ILE A 44 32.27 -11.95 24.27
CA ILE A 44 31.43 -10.81 24.66
C ILE A 44 31.03 -10.02 23.41
N ARG A 45 29.72 -9.82 23.22
CA ARG A 45 29.16 -8.91 22.21
C ARG A 45 28.65 -7.64 22.91
N LEU A 46 29.10 -6.48 22.43
CA LEU A 46 28.68 -5.17 22.97
C LEU A 46 28.26 -4.25 21.82
N PRO A 47 26.99 -4.35 21.37
CA PRO A 47 26.39 -3.39 20.45
C PRO A 47 26.46 -1.98 21.04
N VAL A 48 26.59 -0.97 20.17
CA VAL A 48 26.63 0.44 20.61
C VAL A 48 25.30 0.86 21.24
N SER A 49 24.17 0.32 20.78
CA SER A 49 22.84 0.52 21.38
C SER A 49 22.83 0.08 22.85
N THR A 50 23.23 -1.17 23.13
CA THR A 50 23.30 -1.69 24.50
C THR A 50 24.24 -0.89 25.40
N GLN A 51 25.33 -0.35 24.85
CA GLN A 51 26.22 0.54 25.59
C GLN A 51 25.53 1.88 25.88
N SER A 52 24.94 2.49 24.86
CA SER A 52 24.20 3.75 24.96
C SER A 52 23.09 3.66 26.01
N ASP A 53 22.24 2.63 25.93
CA ASP A 53 21.12 2.41 26.87
C ASP A 53 21.62 2.27 28.30
N ALA A 54 22.70 1.50 28.51
CA ALA A 54 23.28 1.27 29.83
C ALA A 54 23.92 2.54 30.43
N PHE A 55 24.54 3.39 29.61
CA PHE A 55 25.15 4.64 30.08
C PHE A 55 24.17 5.79 30.23
N ARG A 56 23.09 5.82 29.44
CA ARG A 56 22.02 6.84 29.53
C ARG A 56 20.99 6.52 30.61
N GLY A 57 20.85 5.25 30.99
CA GLY A 57 19.82 4.81 31.92
C GLY A 57 18.44 4.67 31.26
N ASP A 58 18.41 4.50 29.93
CA ASP A 58 17.16 4.43 29.14
C ASP A 58 16.45 3.07 29.27
N GLY A 59 17.09 2.08 29.90
CA GLY A 59 16.50 0.77 30.20
C GLY A 59 17.45 -0.12 31.00
N LEU A 60 16.93 -1.17 31.63
CA LEU A 60 17.74 -2.14 32.37
C LEU A 60 18.37 -3.15 31.39
N PRO A 61 19.68 -3.07 31.08
CA PRO A 61 20.32 -4.05 30.21
C PRO A 61 20.24 -5.45 30.82
N ARG A 62 20.20 -6.48 29.97
CA ARG A 62 20.30 -7.88 30.41
C ARG A 62 21.58 -8.08 31.22
N LEU A 63 21.50 -8.88 32.29
CA LEU A 63 22.61 -9.09 33.22
C LEU A 63 23.91 -9.50 32.48
N ASP A 64 23.82 -10.40 31.51
CA ASP A 64 24.99 -10.87 30.74
C ASP A 64 25.63 -9.76 29.91
N SER A 65 24.81 -8.91 29.27
CA SER A 65 25.30 -7.78 28.47
C SER A 65 25.97 -6.73 29.35
N LEU A 66 25.38 -6.44 30.52
CA LEU A 66 25.95 -5.54 31.51
C LEU A 66 27.27 -6.09 32.06
N MET A 67 27.32 -7.37 32.43
CA MET A 67 28.55 -7.99 32.91
C MET A 67 29.62 -8.00 31.82
N GLY A 68 29.24 -8.21 30.56
CA GLY A 68 30.11 -8.03 29.41
C GLY A 68 30.71 -6.62 29.34
N LEU A 69 29.88 -5.60 29.48
CA LEU A 69 30.29 -4.19 29.43
C LEU A 69 31.25 -3.83 30.57
N VAL A 70 30.91 -4.19 31.80
CA VAL A 70 31.75 -3.94 32.98
C VAL A 70 33.09 -4.67 32.87
N ARG A 71 33.10 -5.92 32.36
CA ARG A 71 34.35 -6.67 32.12
C ARG A 71 35.25 -5.98 31.10
N ILE A 72 34.68 -5.39 30.06
CA ILE A 72 35.46 -4.65 29.06
C ILE A 72 35.97 -3.32 29.62
N LEU A 73 35.18 -2.61 30.42
CA LEU A 73 35.64 -1.40 31.13
C LEU A 73 36.78 -1.70 32.10
N LEU A 74 36.68 -2.80 32.87
CA LEU A 74 37.73 -3.27 33.78
C LEU A 74 38.95 -3.87 33.07
N SER A 75 38.87 -4.07 31.75
CA SER A 75 40.04 -4.43 30.93
C SER A 75 40.93 -3.23 30.62
N TYR A 76 40.58 -2.04 31.13
CA TYR A 76 41.43 -0.87 31.16
C TYR A 76 41.78 -0.54 32.61
N ASP A 77 42.95 0.02 32.84
CA ASP A 77 43.33 0.51 34.17
C ASP A 77 43.03 2.00 34.37
N GLU A 78 43.41 2.50 35.54
CA GLU A 78 43.22 3.92 35.92
C GLU A 78 44.01 4.91 35.04
N PHE A 79 45.01 4.42 34.29
CA PHE A 79 45.75 5.20 33.30
C PHE A 79 45.26 4.91 31.87
N GLY A 80 44.16 4.16 31.72
CA GLY A 80 43.58 3.75 30.45
C GLY A 80 44.40 2.70 29.70
N GLN A 81 45.40 2.07 30.31
CA GLN A 81 46.20 1.02 29.67
C GLN A 81 45.46 -0.31 29.66
N GLU A 82 45.67 -1.10 28.61
CA GLU A 82 44.99 -2.38 28.43
C GLU A 82 45.50 -3.44 29.41
N ARG A 83 44.56 -4.14 30.04
CA ARG A 83 44.78 -5.31 30.90
C ARG A 83 43.90 -6.48 30.44
N PRO A 84 44.22 -7.73 30.82
CA PRO A 84 43.39 -8.89 30.49
C PRO A 84 41.94 -8.68 30.94
N VAL A 85 40.98 -9.09 30.11
CA VAL A 85 39.55 -9.00 30.46
C VAL A 85 39.28 -9.92 31.66
N PRO A 86 38.70 -9.42 32.76
CA PRO A 86 38.38 -10.24 33.91
C PRO A 86 37.47 -11.43 33.54
N PRO A 87 37.63 -12.59 34.20
CA PRO A 87 36.74 -13.72 33.99
C PRO A 87 35.32 -13.38 34.47
N HIS A 88 34.32 -14.07 33.92
CA HIS A 88 32.92 -13.80 34.24
C HIS A 88 32.61 -13.92 35.75
N ASN A 89 33.34 -14.72 36.51
CA ASN A 89 33.17 -14.90 37.96
C ASN A 89 34.11 -14.03 38.83
N SER A 90 34.72 -12.98 38.27
CA SER A 90 35.59 -12.07 39.03
C SER A 90 34.85 -11.43 40.22
N PRO A 91 35.46 -11.34 41.42
CA PRO A 91 34.86 -10.68 42.58
C PRO A 91 34.57 -9.19 42.35
N GLU A 92 35.28 -8.55 41.43
CA GLU A 92 35.08 -7.15 41.04
C GLU A 92 33.70 -6.89 40.40
N LEU A 93 33.08 -7.94 39.84
CA LEU A 93 31.75 -7.86 39.22
C LEU A 93 30.61 -8.03 40.23
N GLU A 94 30.90 -8.50 41.45
CA GLU A 94 29.85 -8.86 42.41
C GLU A 94 29.09 -7.64 42.93
N HIS A 95 29.77 -6.49 43.04
CA HIS A 95 29.13 -5.21 43.33
C HIS A 95 28.06 -4.87 42.27
N TRP A 96 28.44 -4.96 40.99
CA TRP A 96 27.55 -4.69 39.86
C TRP A 96 26.38 -5.67 39.75
N ARG A 97 26.61 -6.96 40.03
CA ARG A 97 25.55 -7.98 40.09
C ARG A 97 24.54 -7.72 41.19
N ARG A 98 25.01 -7.27 42.36
CA ARG A 98 24.13 -6.95 43.48
C ARG A 98 23.24 -5.77 43.12
N ARG A 99 23.83 -4.68 42.62
CA ARG A 99 23.08 -3.50 42.17
C ARG A 99 22.07 -3.81 41.07
N TRP A 100 22.46 -4.64 40.08
CA TRP A 100 21.53 -5.07 39.06
C TRP A 100 20.35 -5.87 39.65
N ARG A 101 20.60 -6.76 40.63
CA ARG A 101 19.54 -7.50 41.34
C ARG A 101 18.61 -6.58 42.13
N ASP A 102 19.17 -5.60 42.82
CA ASP A 102 18.40 -4.62 43.61
C ASP A 102 17.52 -3.77 42.68
N LEU A 103 18.06 -3.34 41.54
CA LEU A 103 17.33 -2.60 40.51
C LEU A 103 16.26 -3.46 39.81
N ALA A 104 16.56 -4.73 39.52
CA ALA A 104 15.60 -5.68 38.98
C ALA A 104 14.46 -6.01 39.96
N ALA A 105 14.71 -5.93 41.27
CA ALA A 105 13.69 -6.10 42.30
C ALA A 105 12.78 -4.87 42.45
N LEU A 106 13.26 -3.68 42.10
CA LEU A 106 12.49 -2.44 42.06
C LEU A 106 11.70 -2.27 40.75
N ALA A 107 12.07 -3.00 39.70
CA ALA A 107 11.40 -2.97 38.42
C ALA A 107 9.89 -3.21 38.61
N PRO A 108 9.02 -2.31 38.12
CA PRO A 108 7.59 -2.44 38.34
C PRO A 108 7.12 -3.80 37.86
N LEU A 109 6.56 -4.60 38.79
CA LEU A 109 5.97 -5.90 38.49
C LEU A 109 5.12 -5.77 37.22
N ARG A 110 5.52 -6.46 36.14
CA ARG A 110 4.67 -6.71 34.98
C ARG A 110 3.35 -7.24 35.50
N ARG A 111 2.34 -6.37 35.62
CA ARG A 111 0.96 -6.82 35.67
C ARG A 111 0.68 -7.34 34.27
N SER A 112 0.94 -8.62 34.05
CA SER A 112 0.10 -9.36 33.11
C SER A 112 -1.34 -9.00 33.48
N PRO A 113 -2.15 -8.44 32.56
CA PRO A 113 -3.56 -8.33 32.85
C PRO A 113 -4.03 -9.73 33.25
N ALA A 114 -4.78 -9.82 34.36
CA ALA A 114 -5.43 -11.05 34.77
C ALA A 114 -6.06 -11.71 33.55
N PRO A 115 -6.01 -13.05 33.40
CA PRO A 115 -6.52 -13.72 32.21
C PRO A 115 -7.99 -13.34 32.07
N ALA A 116 -8.29 -12.41 31.16
CA ALA A 116 -9.63 -12.21 30.69
C ALA A 116 -10.04 -13.56 30.12
N ALA A 117 -11.18 -14.07 30.58
CA ALA A 117 -11.68 -15.39 30.28
C ALA A 117 -11.30 -15.78 28.85
N VAL A 118 -10.52 -16.87 28.75
CA VAL A 118 -10.20 -17.51 27.48
C VAL A 118 -11.54 -17.86 26.85
N VAL A 119 -12.05 -16.95 26.01
CA VAL A 119 -12.81 -17.36 24.85
C VAL A 119 -11.75 -18.05 24.03
N THR A 120 -11.69 -19.37 24.18
CA THR A 120 -10.99 -20.26 23.26
C THR A 120 -11.65 -19.99 21.92
N GLN A 121 -11.13 -19.01 21.20
CA GLN A 121 -11.35 -18.94 19.77
C GLN A 121 -10.63 -20.18 19.27
N GLU A 122 -11.41 -21.22 19.01
CA GLU A 122 -10.95 -22.45 18.42
C GLU A 122 -9.97 -22.09 17.30
N ARG A 123 -8.74 -22.60 17.44
CA ARG A 123 -7.68 -22.45 16.46
C ARG A 123 -8.23 -23.06 15.18
N ALA A 124 -8.79 -22.23 14.31
CA ALA A 124 -9.15 -22.66 12.97
C ALA A 124 -7.89 -23.27 12.36
N PRO A 125 -7.95 -24.47 11.76
CA PRO A 125 -6.77 -25.08 11.16
C PRO A 125 -6.18 -24.08 10.16
N VAL A 126 -4.96 -23.61 10.45
CA VAL A 126 -4.22 -22.70 9.57
C VAL A 126 -4.08 -23.44 8.25
N PRO A 127 -4.76 -23.01 7.17
CA PRO A 127 -4.56 -23.62 5.87
C PRO A 127 -3.08 -23.47 5.54
N ALA A 128 -2.45 -24.49 4.96
CA ALA A 128 -1.08 -24.43 4.52
C ALA A 128 -0.95 -23.41 3.36
N TYR A 129 -0.96 -22.12 3.69
CA TYR A 129 -0.72 -21.06 2.75
C TYR A 129 0.75 -21.12 2.34
N ARG A 130 1.00 -21.13 1.03
CA ARG A 130 2.35 -20.88 0.51
C ARG A 130 2.60 -19.38 0.62
N SER A 131 3.83 -18.98 0.95
CA SER A 131 4.23 -17.57 1.02
C SER A 131 3.89 -16.82 -0.28
N ARG A 132 3.40 -15.59 -0.16
CA ARG A 132 3.05 -14.73 -1.30
C ARG A 132 4.26 -14.25 -2.10
N PHE A 133 5.42 -14.24 -1.44
CA PHE A 133 6.71 -13.84 -1.98
C PHE A 133 7.67 -15.03 -2.03
N THR A 134 8.62 -14.97 -2.94
CA THR A 134 9.81 -15.83 -3.02
C THR A 134 11.06 -14.97 -3.00
N LEU A 135 12.12 -15.48 -2.40
CA LEU A 135 13.45 -14.93 -2.60
C LEU A 135 13.76 -14.83 -4.10
N ALA A 136 14.01 -13.61 -4.57
CA ALA A 136 14.36 -13.35 -5.97
C ALA A 136 15.87 -13.21 -6.12
N HIS A 137 16.49 -12.38 -5.28
CA HIS A 137 17.92 -12.09 -5.33
C HIS A 137 18.52 -11.98 -3.93
N VAL A 138 19.77 -12.45 -3.80
CA VAL A 138 20.67 -12.13 -2.69
C VAL A 138 21.90 -11.49 -3.34
N LEU A 139 22.09 -10.20 -3.08
CA LEU A 139 23.06 -9.35 -3.74
C LEU A 139 24.10 -8.87 -2.74
N THR A 140 25.32 -8.66 -3.21
CA THR A 140 26.39 -8.08 -2.39
C THR A 140 26.45 -6.58 -2.66
N THR A 141 26.16 -5.77 -1.64
CA THR A 141 26.32 -4.32 -1.69
C THR A 141 27.78 -3.95 -1.55
N ARG A 142 28.16 -2.77 -2.07
CA ARG A 142 29.50 -2.24 -1.84
C ARG A 142 29.67 -1.74 -0.40
N ALA A 143 28.60 -1.19 0.18
CA ALA A 143 28.55 -0.85 1.59
C ALA A 143 28.54 -2.13 2.44
N ASP A 144 29.34 -2.17 3.51
CA ASP A 144 29.31 -3.23 4.51
C ASP A 144 28.30 -2.93 5.64
N ASN A 145 27.88 -1.67 5.76
CA ASN A 145 26.80 -1.24 6.64
C ASN A 145 25.78 -0.39 5.87
N ASN A 146 24.57 -0.91 5.66
CA ASN A 146 23.52 -0.24 4.88
C ASN A 146 22.51 0.47 5.81
N TRP A 147 22.23 1.75 5.55
CA TRP A 147 21.43 2.60 6.43
C TRP A 147 20.03 2.93 5.91
N CYS A 148 19.83 2.93 4.59
CA CYS A 148 18.52 3.24 4.01
C CYS A 148 18.33 2.49 2.69
N ALA A 149 17.08 2.20 2.38
CA ALA A 149 16.67 1.65 1.09
C ALA A 149 15.36 2.31 0.65
N ALA A 150 15.27 2.69 -0.63
CA ALA A 150 14.08 3.31 -1.20
C ALA A 150 13.84 2.83 -2.63
N PHE A 151 12.59 2.50 -2.96
CA PHE A 151 12.20 2.19 -4.34
C PHE A 151 11.76 3.46 -5.08
N SER A 152 12.05 3.53 -6.38
CA SER A 152 11.45 4.54 -7.25
C SER A 152 9.93 4.31 -7.39
N PRO A 153 9.13 5.35 -7.69
CA PRO A 153 7.67 5.25 -7.80
C PRO A 153 7.18 4.25 -8.85
N ASP A 154 7.98 3.97 -9.86
CA ASP A 154 7.73 2.99 -10.92
C ASP A 154 8.31 1.58 -10.63
N GLY A 155 9.00 1.43 -9.49
CA GLY A 155 9.62 0.18 -9.04
C GLY A 155 10.82 -0.27 -9.88
N ARG A 156 11.33 0.57 -10.79
CA ARG A 156 12.46 0.22 -11.67
C ARG A 156 13.82 0.39 -11.03
N LEU A 157 13.93 1.26 -10.04
CA LEU A 157 15.16 1.53 -9.31
C LEU A 157 14.96 1.26 -7.83
N LEU A 158 16.01 0.74 -7.21
CA LEU A 158 16.16 0.64 -5.77
C LEU A 158 17.45 1.35 -5.39
N ALA A 159 17.34 2.44 -4.62
CA ALA A 159 18.47 3.12 -4.02
C ALA A 159 18.78 2.48 -2.67
N VAL A 160 20.06 2.21 -2.41
CA VAL A 160 20.55 1.73 -1.12
C VAL A 160 21.73 2.60 -0.72
N SER A 161 21.67 3.18 0.48
CA SER A 161 22.79 3.92 1.07
C SER A 161 23.46 3.12 2.16
N GLY A 162 24.75 3.38 2.34
CA GLY A 162 25.56 2.83 3.41
C GLY A 162 26.97 3.40 3.40
N SER A 163 27.85 2.78 4.16
CA SER A 163 29.29 3.03 4.09
C SER A 163 30.09 1.75 3.95
N HIS A 164 31.33 1.90 3.50
CA HIS A 164 32.37 0.87 3.48
C HIS A 164 33.69 1.53 3.85
N GLU A 165 34.36 1.08 4.91
CA GLU A 165 35.65 1.65 5.37
C GLU A 165 35.61 3.18 5.53
N ASP A 166 34.50 3.71 6.07
CA ASP A 166 34.22 5.15 6.23
C ASP A 166 34.01 5.93 4.91
N GLU A 167 34.01 5.28 3.73
CA GLU A 167 33.53 5.87 2.47
C GLU A 167 32.01 5.69 2.34
N ALA A 168 31.29 6.77 2.10
CA ALA A 168 29.87 6.71 1.82
C ALA A 168 29.58 6.18 0.41
N VAL A 169 28.49 5.43 0.31
CA VAL A 169 28.06 4.82 -0.93
C VAL A 169 26.55 4.95 -1.04
N VAL A 170 26.08 5.44 -2.18
CA VAL A 170 24.68 5.34 -2.58
C VAL A 170 24.62 4.61 -3.91
N GLN A 171 24.24 3.33 -3.85
CA GLN A 171 24.13 2.46 -5.01
C GLN A 171 22.68 2.38 -5.50
N LEU A 172 22.52 2.41 -6.82
CA LEU A 172 21.26 2.21 -7.50
C LEU A 172 21.24 0.84 -8.16
N TRP A 173 20.14 0.13 -7.99
CA TRP A 173 19.94 -1.24 -8.45
C TRP A 173 18.70 -1.31 -9.33
N ASP A 174 18.75 -2.18 -10.35
CA ASP A 174 17.54 -2.72 -10.99
C ASP A 174 17.05 -3.91 -10.14
N PRO A 175 15.98 -3.77 -9.36
CA PRO A 175 15.54 -4.79 -8.43
C PRO A 175 14.89 -6.00 -9.13
N VAL A 176 14.46 -5.83 -10.41
CA VAL A 176 13.90 -6.92 -11.21
C VAL A 176 15.02 -7.83 -11.69
N ARG A 177 16.08 -7.24 -12.24
CA ARG A 177 17.23 -7.97 -12.80
C ARG A 177 18.26 -8.36 -11.73
N GLY A 178 18.27 -7.69 -10.58
CA GLY A 178 19.23 -7.92 -9.51
C GLY A 178 20.63 -7.42 -9.87
N VAL A 179 20.73 -6.31 -10.61
CA VAL A 179 22.02 -5.75 -11.06
C VAL A 179 22.18 -4.31 -10.62
N ALA A 180 23.40 -3.93 -10.23
CA ALA A 180 23.73 -2.54 -9.97
C ALA A 180 23.71 -1.76 -11.29
N VAL A 181 23.00 -0.63 -11.32
CA VAL A 181 22.88 0.25 -12.49
C VAL A 181 23.78 1.48 -12.38
N GLY A 182 24.18 1.87 -11.16
CA GLY A 182 25.06 3.01 -10.95
C GLY A 182 25.32 3.32 -9.47
N GLU A 183 26.17 4.31 -9.25
CA GLU A 183 26.52 4.88 -7.95
C GLU A 183 26.50 6.40 -8.09
N LEU A 184 26.05 7.12 -7.05
CA LEU A 184 26.06 8.58 -7.07
C LEU A 184 27.50 9.12 -7.01
N ALA A 185 27.84 10.07 -7.88
CA ALA A 185 29.22 10.49 -8.12
C ALA A 185 29.92 11.13 -6.91
N ASP A 186 29.22 11.94 -6.11
CA ASP A 186 29.83 12.68 -4.98
C ASP A 186 29.77 11.92 -3.65
N ARG A 187 29.29 10.67 -3.65
CA ARG A 187 29.28 9.77 -2.49
C ARG A 187 28.79 10.44 -1.18
N PRO A 188 27.56 10.97 -1.15
CA PRO A 188 27.02 11.60 0.06
C PRO A 188 26.82 10.55 1.17
N LEU A 189 27.16 10.92 2.41
CA LEU A 189 26.90 10.14 3.64
C LEU A 189 25.39 10.10 3.96
N ALA A 190 24.66 9.33 3.17
CA ALA A 190 23.20 9.35 3.11
C ALA A 190 22.52 8.54 4.22
N PHE A 191 21.85 9.22 5.15
CA PHE A 191 21.03 8.60 6.19
C PHE A 191 19.56 8.48 5.79
N SER A 192 19.10 9.34 4.89
CA SER A 192 17.72 9.35 4.38
C SER A 192 17.67 9.50 2.86
N LEU A 193 16.77 8.74 2.23
CA LEU A 193 16.60 8.69 0.78
C LEU A 193 15.11 8.83 0.42
N ALA A 194 14.80 9.66 -0.57
CA ALA A 194 13.46 9.74 -1.11
C ALA A 194 13.45 10.01 -2.61
N PHE A 195 12.64 9.27 -3.36
CA PHE A 195 12.39 9.59 -4.76
C PHE A 195 11.26 10.60 -4.89
N SER A 196 11.41 11.53 -5.84
CA SER A 196 10.33 12.40 -6.29
C SER A 196 9.14 11.57 -6.81
N PRO A 197 7.89 12.07 -6.74
CA PRO A 197 6.71 11.32 -7.21
C PRO A 197 6.77 10.91 -8.69
N GLY A 198 7.45 11.72 -9.51
CA GLY A 198 7.69 11.43 -10.93
C GLY A 198 8.92 10.55 -11.19
N GLY A 199 9.69 10.18 -10.16
CA GLY A 199 10.83 9.26 -10.25
C GLY A 199 12.09 9.80 -10.95
N HIS A 200 12.12 11.08 -11.31
CA HIS A 200 13.23 11.72 -12.05
C HIS A 200 14.30 12.30 -11.13
N LEU A 201 13.94 12.64 -9.89
CA LEU A 201 14.85 13.08 -8.84
C LEU A 201 14.90 12.10 -7.67
N LEU A 202 16.09 11.97 -7.08
CA LEU A 202 16.37 11.34 -5.79
C LEU A 202 16.93 12.42 -4.85
N ALA A 203 16.26 12.66 -3.73
CA ALA A 203 16.75 13.49 -2.65
C ALA A 203 17.50 12.63 -1.64
N VAL A 204 18.63 13.16 -1.18
CA VAL A 204 19.54 12.52 -0.25
C VAL A 204 19.84 13.47 0.90
N GLY A 205 19.46 13.10 2.11
CA GLY A 205 19.82 13.80 3.34
C GLY A 205 21.06 13.15 3.97
N ASP A 206 22.06 13.96 4.32
CA ASP A 206 23.31 13.49 4.91
C ASP A 206 23.46 13.81 6.40
N CYS A 207 24.52 13.25 7.02
CA CYS A 207 24.81 13.45 8.44
C CYS A 207 25.31 14.85 8.80
N GLU A 208 25.70 15.64 7.82
CA GLU A 208 26.23 17.00 8.01
C GLU A 208 25.12 18.06 7.88
N GLY A 209 23.88 17.63 7.62
CA GLY A 209 22.73 18.54 7.49
C GLY A 209 22.50 19.08 6.09
N ALA A 210 23.20 18.55 5.08
CA ALA A 210 22.96 18.93 3.70
C ALA A 210 21.95 17.99 3.03
N VAL A 211 21.12 18.58 2.17
CA VAL A 211 20.19 17.84 1.33
C VAL A 211 20.60 18.04 -0.13
N THR A 212 20.92 16.95 -0.82
CA THR A 212 21.35 16.97 -2.22
C THR A 212 20.33 16.28 -3.11
N LEU A 213 20.18 16.80 -4.33
CA LEU A 213 19.25 16.28 -5.32
C LEU A 213 20.03 15.67 -6.49
N TRP A 214 19.52 14.57 -7.00
CA TRP A 214 20.21 13.75 -7.98
C TRP A 214 19.26 13.35 -9.10
N ASP A 215 19.69 13.47 -10.34
CA ASP A 215 18.95 12.99 -11.49
C ASP A 215 19.06 11.47 -11.58
N THR A 216 17.93 10.78 -11.67
CA THR A 216 17.88 9.31 -11.60
C THR A 216 18.27 8.62 -12.90
N ALA A 217 18.41 9.36 -14.00
CA ALA A 217 18.84 8.83 -15.29
C ALA A 217 20.35 8.95 -15.51
N THR A 218 20.95 10.04 -15.03
CA THR A 218 22.36 10.40 -15.22
C THR A 218 23.21 10.21 -13.97
N PHE A 219 22.59 10.06 -12.80
CA PHE A 219 23.23 9.98 -11.48
C PHE A 219 24.10 11.19 -11.14
N ALA A 220 23.83 12.32 -11.80
CA ALA A 220 24.49 13.58 -11.57
C ALA A 220 23.72 14.44 -10.57
N ARG A 221 24.45 15.24 -9.79
CA ARG A 221 23.85 16.20 -8.86
C ARG A 221 23.11 17.31 -9.61
N VAL A 222 21.91 17.63 -9.15
CA VAL A 222 21.04 18.68 -9.68
C VAL A 222 21.04 19.86 -8.72
N GLY A 223 21.53 21.00 -9.19
CA GLY A 223 21.57 22.22 -8.39
C GLY A 223 22.64 22.21 -7.28
N ALA A 224 22.56 23.24 -6.43
CA ALA A 224 23.38 23.34 -5.23
C ALA A 224 22.76 22.54 -4.07
N PRO A 225 23.56 22.06 -3.10
CA PRO A 225 23.03 21.47 -1.88
C PRO A 225 22.12 22.46 -1.14
N LEU A 226 21.00 21.97 -0.63
CA LEU A 226 20.12 22.72 0.26
C LEU A 226 20.71 22.64 1.67
N LEU A 227 21.09 23.79 2.21
CA LEU A 227 21.76 23.93 3.50
C LEU A 227 20.84 24.65 4.47
N GLY A 228 20.65 24.10 5.66
CA GLY A 228 19.79 24.69 6.68
C GLY A 228 19.69 23.86 7.96
N HIS A 229 19.87 22.55 7.87
CA HIS A 229 19.94 21.69 9.04
C HIS A 229 21.27 21.84 9.76
N GLY A 230 21.23 21.87 11.10
CA GLY A 230 22.42 21.93 11.95
C GLY A 230 22.92 20.55 12.39
N ARG A 231 22.20 19.49 12.02
CA ARG A 231 22.41 18.09 12.39
C ARG A 231 22.09 17.17 11.21
N SER A 232 22.28 15.87 11.42
CA SER A 232 21.88 14.80 10.50
C SER A 232 20.44 15.00 10.00
N VAL A 233 20.24 14.85 8.69
CA VAL A 233 18.90 14.88 8.10
C VAL A 233 18.31 13.47 8.14
N ASP A 234 17.48 13.21 9.14
CA ASP A 234 16.96 11.88 9.43
C ASP A 234 15.74 11.53 8.59
N VAL A 235 15.00 12.54 8.12
CA VAL A 235 13.80 12.34 7.28
C VAL A 235 13.82 13.26 6.07
N VAL A 236 13.57 12.69 4.89
CA VAL A 236 13.38 13.40 3.62
C VAL A 236 12.11 12.88 2.97
N VAL A 237 11.18 13.77 2.62
CA VAL A 237 9.89 13.41 2.00
C VAL A 237 9.54 14.42 0.91
N PHE A 238 9.20 13.93 -0.28
CA PHE A 238 8.61 14.77 -1.31
C PHE A 238 7.11 14.93 -1.08
N ALA A 239 6.60 16.14 -1.28
CA ALA A 239 5.17 16.34 -1.42
C ALA A 239 4.65 15.77 -2.75
N ALA A 240 3.34 15.51 -2.81
CA ALA A 240 2.69 14.96 -4.01
C ALA A 240 2.83 15.86 -5.26
N ASP A 241 3.07 17.16 -5.08
CA ASP A 241 3.29 18.12 -6.15
C ASP A 241 4.64 17.94 -6.87
N GLY A 242 5.59 17.20 -6.26
CA GLY A 242 6.96 17.02 -6.75
C GLY A 242 7.81 18.31 -6.79
N ARG A 243 7.30 19.43 -6.27
CA ARG A 243 7.97 20.73 -6.20
C ARG A 243 8.36 21.13 -4.79
N THR A 244 7.68 20.58 -3.80
CA THR A 244 7.97 20.79 -2.39
C THR A 244 8.74 19.60 -1.84
N LEU A 245 9.86 19.87 -1.16
CA LEU A 245 10.61 18.88 -0.40
C LEU A 245 10.50 19.23 1.09
N VAL A 246 10.19 18.25 1.93
CA VAL A 246 10.14 18.42 3.37
C VAL A 246 11.25 17.59 3.98
N THR A 247 12.11 18.22 4.77
CA THR A 247 13.22 17.55 5.45
C THR A 247 13.20 17.88 6.92
N ALA A 248 13.66 16.96 7.75
CA ALA A 248 13.69 17.12 9.19
C ALA A 248 14.98 16.60 9.79
N ASP A 249 15.46 17.31 10.79
CA ASP A 249 16.40 16.82 11.80
C ASP A 249 15.69 16.75 13.16
N ASP A 250 16.43 16.46 14.24
CA ASP A 250 15.91 16.41 15.61
C ASP A 250 15.38 17.75 16.17
N GLU A 251 15.61 18.89 15.50
CA GLU A 251 15.32 20.24 16.00
C GLU A 251 14.39 21.06 15.09
N ILE A 252 14.44 20.87 13.76
CA ILE A 252 13.80 21.72 12.77
C ILE A 252 13.24 20.89 11.60
N VAL A 253 12.02 21.23 11.17
CA VAL A 253 11.51 20.85 9.84
C VAL A 253 11.71 22.01 8.87
N HIS A 254 12.36 21.72 7.74
CA HIS A 254 12.43 22.63 6.60
C HIS A 254 11.47 22.18 5.51
N ARG A 255 10.73 23.13 4.96
CA ARG A 255 9.94 22.97 3.75
C ARG A 255 10.61 23.77 2.63
N TRP A 256 11.23 23.07 1.69
CA TRP A 256 11.92 23.65 0.56
C TRP A 256 11.02 23.70 -0.67
N ASP A 257 11.06 24.82 -1.38
CA ASP A 257 10.70 24.83 -2.80
C ASP A 257 11.95 24.44 -3.60
N ILE A 258 11.88 23.34 -4.34
CA ILE A 258 13.04 22.77 -5.03
C ILE A 258 13.53 23.70 -6.17
N THR A 259 12.67 24.57 -6.68
CA THR A 259 13.00 25.49 -7.78
C THR A 259 13.69 26.75 -7.30
N THR A 260 13.33 27.25 -6.12
CA THR A 260 13.94 28.46 -5.54
C THR A 260 15.08 28.15 -4.58
N GLY A 261 15.05 26.97 -3.94
CA GLY A 261 16.00 26.56 -2.91
C GLY A 261 15.81 27.24 -1.56
N GLU A 262 14.77 28.06 -1.39
CA GLU A 262 14.49 28.75 -0.13
C GLU A 262 13.68 27.86 0.83
N PRO A 263 14.11 27.71 2.10
CA PRO A 263 13.34 26.98 3.09
C PRO A 263 12.30 27.87 3.80
N ALA A 264 11.15 27.28 4.09
CA ALA A 264 10.29 27.71 5.19
C ALA A 264 10.55 26.82 6.41
N GLU A 265 10.99 27.45 7.51
CA GLU A 265 11.38 26.77 8.75
C GLU A 265 10.19 26.57 9.70
N SER A 266 10.17 25.45 10.41
CA SER A 266 9.23 25.17 11.49
C SER A 266 9.94 24.44 12.63
N PRO A 267 9.93 24.97 13.86
CA PRO A 267 10.62 24.35 14.99
C PRO A 267 9.95 23.03 15.40
N LEU A 268 10.76 22.03 15.72
CA LEU A 268 10.31 20.75 16.30
C LEU A 268 10.48 20.73 17.81
N PHE A 269 9.65 19.91 18.47
CA PHE A 269 9.71 19.68 19.92
C PHE A 269 9.78 18.17 20.20
N GLY A 270 10.84 17.51 19.74
CA GLY A 270 11.08 16.09 19.95
C GLY A 270 11.79 15.43 18.77
N GLU A 271 12.22 14.18 18.97
CA GLU A 271 12.85 13.35 17.95
C GLU A 271 11.78 12.89 16.95
N ILE A 272 12.10 12.91 15.66
CA ILE A 272 11.13 12.61 14.62
C ILE A 272 11.22 11.14 14.20
N GLU A 273 10.12 10.41 14.37
CA GLU A 273 10.09 8.97 14.05
C GLU A 273 9.51 8.70 12.66
N ALA A 274 8.59 9.53 12.19
CA ALA A 274 8.03 9.44 10.85
C ALA A 274 7.42 10.76 10.42
N MET A 275 7.41 11.02 9.12
CA MET A 275 6.63 12.11 8.51
C MET A 275 5.79 11.63 7.34
N PHE A 276 4.68 12.34 7.14
CA PHE A 276 3.81 12.16 5.98
C PHE A 276 3.33 13.52 5.48
N CYS A 277 3.57 13.79 4.20
CA CYS A 277 3.01 14.95 3.51
C CYS A 277 1.70 14.56 2.83
N ARG A 278 0.60 15.19 3.24
CA ARG A 278 -0.72 14.96 2.66
C ARG A 278 -0.82 15.59 1.27
N PRO A 279 -1.76 15.11 0.43
CA PRO A 279 -2.00 15.68 -0.90
C PRO A 279 -2.37 17.18 -0.88
N ASP A 280 -2.93 17.67 0.23
CA ASP A 280 -3.27 19.08 0.43
C ASP A 280 -2.06 19.95 0.84
N GLY A 281 -0.86 19.34 0.99
CA GLY A 281 0.37 20.01 1.39
C GLY A 281 0.53 20.21 2.90
N SER A 282 -0.40 19.70 3.72
CA SER A 282 -0.20 19.63 5.18
C SER A 282 0.74 18.49 5.56
N ILE A 283 1.43 18.63 6.71
CA ILE A 283 2.44 17.66 7.15
C ILE A 283 1.99 17.08 8.49
N LEU A 284 1.93 15.75 8.55
CA LEU A 284 1.80 15.00 9.79
C LEU A 284 3.16 14.44 10.18
N ALA A 285 3.53 14.62 11.44
CA ALA A 285 4.76 14.07 12.02
C ALA A 285 4.43 13.22 13.25
N ALA A 286 5.07 12.06 13.37
CA ALA A 286 5.11 11.28 14.60
C ALA A 286 6.36 11.69 15.38
N LEU A 287 6.17 12.34 16.53
CA LEU A 287 7.24 12.89 17.36
C LEU A 287 7.37 12.08 18.65
N ARG A 288 8.59 11.59 18.91
CA ARG A 288 8.96 10.97 20.18
C ARG A 288 9.60 12.01 21.09
N THR A 289 9.09 12.05 22.30
CA THR A 289 9.71 12.71 23.45
C THR A 289 10.17 11.63 24.42
N LYS A 290 10.90 11.99 25.49
CA LYS A 290 11.48 11.03 26.45
C LYS A 290 10.56 9.87 26.88
N HIS A 291 9.26 10.10 27.02
CA HIS A 291 8.31 9.07 27.45
C HIS A 291 7.00 9.02 26.63
N THR A 292 6.85 9.83 25.58
CA THR A 292 5.58 9.87 24.83
C THR A 292 5.80 9.97 23.33
N LEU A 293 4.95 9.29 22.56
CA LEU A 293 4.84 9.43 21.11
C LEU A 293 3.58 10.24 20.81
N ARG A 294 3.72 11.27 19.98
CA ARG A 294 2.64 12.19 19.65
C ARG A 294 2.51 12.36 18.15
N LEU A 295 1.28 12.52 17.69
CA LEU A 295 0.98 12.90 16.32
C LEU A 295 0.82 14.42 16.23
N TRP A 296 1.68 15.08 15.47
CA TRP A 296 1.67 16.52 15.28
C TRP A 296 1.29 16.87 13.86
N ASP A 297 0.44 17.89 13.72
CA ASP A 297 0.07 18.49 12.44
C ASP A 297 0.76 19.85 12.37
N LEU A 298 1.73 20.00 11.47
CA LEU A 298 2.57 21.21 11.37
C LEU A 298 1.75 22.44 10.95
N ALA A 299 0.57 22.28 10.35
CA ALA A 299 -0.31 23.41 10.04
C ALA A 299 -1.05 23.92 11.29
N SER A 300 -1.08 23.15 12.38
CA SER A 300 -1.77 23.49 13.61
C SER A 300 -0.91 24.34 14.53
N ALA A 301 -1.42 25.50 14.95
CA ALA A 301 -0.81 26.33 16.00
C ALA A 301 -0.78 25.66 17.39
N ALA A 302 -1.34 24.45 17.55
CA ALA A 302 -1.30 23.70 18.79
C ALA A 302 0.08 23.06 18.98
N SER A 303 0.86 23.61 19.92
CA SER A 303 2.27 23.27 20.19
C SER A 303 2.52 21.87 20.79
N ALA A 304 1.48 21.09 21.09
CA ALA A 304 1.63 19.88 21.90
C ALA A 304 1.41 18.55 21.16
N GLY A 305 0.85 18.55 19.94
CA GLY A 305 0.44 17.32 19.25
C GLY A 305 -0.62 16.50 20.01
N ARG A 306 -1.20 15.48 19.36
CA ARG A 306 -2.13 14.54 19.99
C ARG A 306 -1.36 13.32 20.52
N PRO A 307 -1.51 12.93 21.80
CA PRO A 307 -0.79 11.78 22.34
C PRO A 307 -1.27 10.48 21.70
N LEU A 308 -0.33 9.59 21.37
CA LEU A 308 -0.60 8.24 20.88
C LEU A 308 -0.21 7.18 21.91
N ILE A 309 1.04 7.26 22.39
CA ILE A 309 1.60 6.31 23.35
C ILE A 309 2.21 7.10 24.51
N ASP A 310 1.88 6.71 25.73
CA ASP A 310 2.47 7.23 26.96
C ASP A 310 3.32 6.15 27.65
N ASN A 311 4.35 6.58 28.38
CA ASN A 311 5.31 5.73 29.12
C ASN A 311 6.13 4.81 28.21
N ILE A 312 6.76 5.41 27.20
CA ILE A 312 7.70 4.72 26.32
C ILE A 312 9.03 4.53 27.05
N ASP A 313 9.44 3.27 27.25
CA ASP A 313 10.69 2.87 27.92
C ASP A 313 11.70 2.21 26.94
N GLY A 314 11.61 2.51 25.63
CA GLY A 314 12.48 1.91 24.61
C GLY A 314 12.36 2.53 23.20
N PRO A 315 13.13 2.04 22.22
CA PRO A 315 13.10 2.54 20.84
C PRO A 315 11.74 2.24 20.19
N VAL A 316 11.25 3.19 19.42
CA VAL A 316 10.00 3.10 18.67
C VAL A 316 10.32 3.41 17.24
N GLU A 317 9.93 2.55 16.31
CA GLU A 317 9.96 2.89 14.89
C GLU A 317 8.54 3.20 14.44
N ALA A 318 8.38 4.16 13.53
CA ALA A 318 7.09 4.56 13.03
C ALA A 318 7.09 4.65 11.50
N THR A 319 5.96 4.33 10.87
CA THR A 319 5.76 4.59 9.44
C THR A 319 4.30 4.88 9.16
N PHE A 320 4.04 5.90 8.34
CA PHE A 320 2.68 6.20 7.87
C PHE A 320 2.29 5.27 6.72
N SER A 321 1.00 4.98 6.61
CA SER A 321 0.45 4.41 5.38
C SER A 321 0.48 5.46 4.26
N PRO A 322 0.57 5.07 2.98
CA PRO A 322 0.70 6.02 1.87
C PRO A 322 -0.52 6.92 1.63
N ASP A 323 -1.70 6.51 2.12
CA ASP A 323 -2.91 7.34 2.17
C ASP A 323 -2.98 8.26 3.40
N GLY A 324 -2.02 8.12 4.32
CA GLY A 324 -1.96 8.85 5.58
C GLY A 324 -3.07 8.50 6.57
N ALA A 325 -3.87 7.46 6.34
CA ALA A 325 -4.98 7.06 7.20
C ALA A 325 -4.52 6.31 8.45
N LEU A 326 -3.41 5.57 8.35
CA LEU A 326 -2.83 4.77 9.40
C LEU A 326 -1.40 5.22 9.71
N LEU A 327 -1.01 5.05 10.97
CA LEU A 327 0.36 5.10 11.44
C LEU A 327 0.66 3.76 12.10
N ALA A 328 1.68 3.06 11.62
CA ALA A 328 2.21 1.86 12.29
C ALA A 328 3.35 2.28 13.22
N THR A 329 3.37 1.72 14.43
CA THR A 329 4.45 1.92 15.40
C THR A 329 4.87 0.60 16.01
N THR A 330 6.17 0.37 16.22
CA THR A 330 6.67 -0.75 17.02
C THR A 330 6.84 -0.33 18.47
N TYR A 331 6.29 -1.12 19.40
CA TYR A 331 6.44 -0.90 20.84
C TYR A 331 6.27 -2.22 21.60
N ASP A 332 7.18 -2.53 22.52
CA ASP A 332 7.15 -3.72 23.40
C ASP A 332 6.86 -5.05 22.65
N HIS A 333 7.56 -5.28 21.53
CA HIS A 333 7.40 -6.47 20.66
C HIS A 333 6.01 -6.60 19.99
N GLU A 334 5.26 -5.51 19.90
CA GLU A 334 4.00 -5.42 19.17
C GLU A 334 4.10 -4.36 18.08
N THR A 335 3.38 -4.59 16.97
CA THR A 335 3.09 -3.51 16.02
C THR A 335 1.68 -2.99 16.29
N LEU A 336 1.59 -1.69 16.56
CA LEU A 336 0.34 -0.99 16.82
C LEU A 336 -0.04 -0.17 15.59
N LEU A 337 -1.30 -0.27 15.17
CA LEU A 337 -1.85 0.52 14.08
C LEU A 337 -2.78 1.59 14.65
N TRP A 338 -2.45 2.85 14.40
CA TRP A 338 -3.17 4.02 14.85
C TRP A 338 -3.93 4.66 13.71
N SER A 339 -5.17 5.07 13.95
CA SER A 339 -5.90 5.95 13.04
C SER A 339 -5.37 7.37 13.19
N THR A 340 -4.88 7.98 12.12
CA THR A 340 -4.30 9.34 12.15
C THR A 340 -5.36 10.42 12.34
N SER A 341 -6.59 10.18 11.92
CA SER A 341 -7.70 11.14 12.02
C SER A 341 -8.23 11.26 13.45
N THR A 342 -8.35 10.13 14.14
CA THR A 342 -8.89 10.04 15.50
C THR A 342 -7.81 9.95 16.57
N SER A 343 -6.56 9.69 16.21
CA SER A 343 -5.45 9.40 17.13
C SER A 343 -5.76 8.26 18.10
N THR A 344 -6.56 7.29 17.65
CA THR A 344 -6.95 6.12 18.44
C THR A 344 -6.29 4.88 17.89
N LEU A 345 -5.98 3.94 18.79
CA LEU A 345 -5.51 2.62 18.41
C LEU A 345 -6.59 1.92 17.57
N ALA A 346 -6.30 1.69 16.29
CA ALA A 346 -7.18 0.97 15.37
C ALA A 346 -7.01 -0.53 15.53
N ARG A 347 -5.77 -1.02 15.68
CA ARG A 347 -5.46 -2.45 15.77
C ARG A 347 -4.15 -2.74 16.48
N ARG A 348 -4.04 -3.95 17.03
CA ARG A 348 -2.79 -4.53 17.53
C ARG A 348 -2.44 -5.75 16.69
N LEU A 349 -1.18 -5.85 16.28
CA LEU A 349 -0.61 -6.99 15.58
C LEU A 349 0.35 -7.70 16.54
N PRO A 350 -0.14 -8.68 17.32
CA PRO A 350 0.71 -9.42 18.25
C PRO A 350 1.75 -10.24 17.49
N GLU A 351 2.99 -10.29 18.01
CA GLU A 351 4.15 -10.98 17.40
C GLU A 351 4.63 -10.41 16.05
N ALA A 352 4.23 -9.17 15.71
CA ALA A 352 4.60 -8.55 14.45
C ALA A 352 6.04 -8.05 14.38
N ALA A 353 6.64 -7.73 15.53
CA ALA A 353 7.93 -7.06 15.60
C ALA A 353 8.66 -7.50 16.87
N ASP A 354 9.98 -7.66 16.81
CA ASP A 354 10.84 -7.65 17.99
C ASP A 354 11.48 -6.25 18.13
N SER A 355 12.30 -6.01 19.16
CA SER A 355 12.82 -4.66 19.42
C SER A 355 13.76 -4.18 18.30
N GLY A 356 13.40 -3.12 17.58
CA GLY A 356 14.17 -2.63 16.42
C GLY A 356 13.68 -3.16 15.08
N ALA A 357 12.47 -3.74 15.05
CA ALA A 357 11.80 -4.12 13.82
C ALA A 357 11.36 -2.91 12.98
N THR A 358 11.74 -2.98 11.71
CA THR A 358 11.37 -2.01 10.69
C THR A 358 10.12 -2.45 9.91
N MET A 359 9.44 -1.47 9.33
CA MET A 359 8.11 -1.64 8.75
C MET A 359 8.00 -0.91 7.43
N ALA A 360 7.27 -1.51 6.49
CA ALA A 360 6.93 -0.85 5.24
C ALA A 360 5.49 -1.16 4.83
N PHE A 361 4.78 -0.14 4.35
CA PHE A 361 3.45 -0.29 3.75
C PHE A 361 3.52 -0.39 2.23
N SER A 362 2.60 -1.14 1.62
CA SER A 362 2.36 -1.06 0.18
C SER A 362 1.65 0.25 -0.15
N ARG A 363 1.80 0.77 -1.38
CA ARG A 363 1.17 2.03 -1.83
C ARG A 363 -0.34 2.05 -1.67
N ASP A 364 -1.00 0.89 -1.77
CA ASP A 364 -2.45 0.76 -1.60
C ASP A 364 -2.88 0.57 -0.14
N SER A 365 -1.95 0.65 0.81
CA SER A 365 -2.16 0.44 2.25
C SER A 365 -2.73 -0.94 2.61
N ARG A 366 -2.72 -1.91 1.68
CA ARG A 366 -3.30 -3.25 1.90
C ARG A 366 -2.33 -4.27 2.44
N LEU A 367 -1.04 -3.99 2.37
CA LEU A 367 0.01 -4.84 2.90
C LEU A 367 0.89 -4.02 3.83
N LEU A 368 1.18 -4.60 4.99
CA LEU A 368 2.23 -4.15 5.88
C LEU A 368 3.23 -5.29 6.03
N ALA A 369 4.49 -5.01 5.73
CA ALA A 369 5.59 -5.90 5.99
C ALA A 369 6.30 -5.45 7.27
N THR A 370 6.62 -6.39 8.14
CA THR A 370 7.36 -6.14 9.38
C THR A 370 8.53 -7.11 9.48
N THR A 371 9.68 -6.63 9.95
CA THR A 371 10.84 -7.49 10.22
C THR A 371 10.86 -7.92 11.69
N SER A 372 11.72 -8.89 12.01
CA SER A 372 12.08 -9.22 13.39
C SER A 372 13.60 -9.29 13.51
N ASP A 373 14.13 -9.21 14.72
CA ASP A 373 15.56 -9.26 15.06
C ASP A 373 16.29 -10.52 14.53
N HIS A 374 15.53 -11.53 14.10
CA HIS A 374 16.04 -12.77 13.51
C HIS A 374 16.02 -12.77 11.98
N GLY A 375 15.75 -11.62 11.35
CA GLY A 375 15.66 -11.45 9.90
C GLY A 375 14.40 -12.05 9.29
N THR A 376 13.38 -12.31 10.10
CA THR A 376 12.12 -12.89 9.62
C THR A 376 11.17 -11.80 9.17
N VAL A 377 10.66 -11.88 7.94
CA VAL A 377 9.65 -10.92 7.46
C VAL A 377 8.26 -11.52 7.58
N ARG A 378 7.35 -10.79 8.23
CA ARG A 378 5.92 -11.12 8.31
C ARG A 378 5.12 -10.14 7.46
N LEU A 379 4.04 -10.63 6.87
CA LEU A 379 3.13 -9.85 6.05
C LEU A 379 1.77 -9.80 6.71
N TRP A 380 1.17 -8.63 6.74
CA TRP A 380 -0.08 -8.36 7.43
C TRP A 380 -1.04 -7.65 6.50
N ASP A 381 -2.32 -7.94 6.64
CA ASP A 381 -3.40 -7.11 6.11
C ASP A 381 -3.74 -6.04 7.16
N PRO A 382 -3.44 -4.75 6.93
CA PRO A 382 -3.68 -3.69 7.91
C PRO A 382 -5.18 -3.45 8.19
N SER A 383 -6.05 -3.86 7.28
CA SER A 383 -7.50 -3.67 7.37
C SER A 383 -8.19 -4.73 8.23
N THR A 384 -7.60 -5.92 8.36
CA THR A 384 -8.12 -7.02 9.19
C THR A 384 -7.22 -7.34 10.38
N GLY A 385 -5.94 -7.00 10.29
CA GLY A 385 -4.89 -7.43 11.21
C GLY A 385 -4.44 -8.88 11.00
N ALA A 386 -4.87 -9.53 9.93
CA ALA A 386 -4.56 -10.93 9.67
C ALA A 386 -3.14 -11.11 9.12
N LEU A 387 -2.45 -12.16 9.58
CA LEU A 387 -1.19 -12.60 9.02
C LEU A 387 -1.40 -13.23 7.63
N LEU A 388 -0.69 -12.73 6.64
CA LEU A 388 -0.78 -13.12 5.24
C LEU A 388 0.24 -14.21 4.89
N GLY A 389 -0.07 -15.42 5.32
CA GLY A 389 0.73 -16.62 5.03
C GLY A 389 1.93 -16.78 5.97
N PRO A 390 2.81 -17.76 5.68
CA PRO A 390 3.96 -18.06 6.52
C PRO A 390 5.02 -16.95 6.42
N PRO A 391 5.79 -16.73 7.51
CA PRO A 391 6.88 -15.77 7.51
C PRO A 391 7.94 -16.10 6.44
N LEU A 392 8.51 -15.07 5.83
CA LEU A 392 9.67 -15.21 4.95
C LEU A 392 10.91 -15.33 5.83
N ALA A 393 11.45 -16.54 5.91
CA ALA A 393 12.62 -16.88 6.69
C ALA A 393 13.69 -17.61 5.85
N GLU A 394 13.59 -17.49 4.51
CA GLU A 394 14.48 -18.13 3.54
C GLU A 394 15.92 -17.61 3.68
N TYR A 395 16.08 -16.33 4.02
CA TYR A 395 17.36 -15.74 4.38
C TYR A 395 17.28 -15.16 5.80
N LYS A 396 18.28 -15.50 6.64
CA LYS A 396 18.38 -15.00 8.01
C LYS A 396 19.59 -14.07 8.11
N GLY A 397 19.33 -12.81 8.44
CA GLY A 397 20.36 -11.80 8.68
C GLY A 397 19.80 -10.70 9.58
N PRO A 398 20.67 -9.94 10.28
CA PRO A 398 20.24 -8.70 10.92
C PRO A 398 19.86 -7.73 9.80
N PHE A 399 18.56 -7.55 9.60
CA PHE A 399 18.02 -6.58 8.65
C PHE A 399 17.46 -5.42 9.45
N ASP A 400 18.12 -4.28 9.33
CA ASP A 400 17.77 -3.06 10.05
C ASP A 400 16.86 -2.16 9.21
N ARG A 401 16.71 -2.47 7.91
CA ARG A 401 15.92 -1.70 6.95
C ARG A 401 15.11 -2.59 6.02
N LEU A 402 13.87 -2.16 5.82
CA LEU A 402 12.89 -2.79 4.95
C LEU A 402 12.28 -1.74 4.04
N ALA A 403 12.35 -1.97 2.74
CA ALA A 403 11.66 -1.16 1.76
C ALA A 403 10.68 -2.03 0.97
N MET A 404 9.54 -1.46 0.59
CA MET A 404 8.56 -2.12 -0.27
C MET A 404 8.39 -1.33 -1.55
N SER A 405 8.29 -2.03 -2.69
CA SER A 405 8.01 -1.37 -3.95
C SER A 405 6.61 -0.77 -3.94
N PRO A 406 6.38 0.32 -4.69
CA PRO A 406 5.08 0.98 -4.72
C PRO A 406 3.94 0.06 -5.19
N ASP A 407 4.19 -0.92 -6.05
CA ASP A 407 3.19 -1.90 -6.47
C ASP A 407 2.96 -3.02 -5.44
N GLY A 408 3.69 -3.03 -4.32
CA GLY A 408 3.63 -4.05 -3.27
C GLY A 408 4.14 -5.42 -3.73
N ARG A 409 4.88 -5.50 -4.83
CA ARG A 409 5.35 -6.77 -5.42
C ARG A 409 6.79 -7.11 -5.09
N MET A 410 7.56 -6.18 -4.56
CA MET A 410 8.93 -6.41 -4.14
C MET A 410 9.16 -5.91 -2.73
N LEU A 411 10.01 -6.63 -2.01
CA LEU A 411 10.53 -6.22 -0.72
C LEU A 411 12.05 -6.25 -0.80
N ALA A 412 12.70 -5.21 -0.32
CA ALA A 412 14.15 -5.14 -0.18
C ALA A 412 14.51 -5.06 1.30
N LEU A 413 15.49 -5.86 1.71
CA LEU A 413 16.01 -5.90 3.05
C LEU A 413 17.52 -5.64 3.02
N CYS A 414 17.99 -4.74 3.88
CA CYS A 414 19.41 -4.48 4.10
C CYS A 414 19.68 -4.19 5.58
N GLY A 415 20.94 -4.19 6.00
CA GLY A 415 21.34 -3.98 7.40
C GLY A 415 22.87 -3.99 7.58
N GLU A 416 23.32 -4.43 8.77
CA GLU A 416 24.73 -4.53 9.21
C GLU A 416 25.63 -5.52 8.41
N ALA A 417 25.22 -5.93 7.21
CA ALA A 417 26.01 -6.75 6.32
C ALA A 417 26.05 -6.14 4.92
N ASP A 418 27.04 -6.56 4.13
CA ASP A 418 27.15 -6.29 2.69
C ASP A 418 26.07 -7.02 1.86
N THR A 419 24.94 -7.38 2.46
CA THR A 419 23.90 -8.19 1.83
C THR A 419 22.63 -7.37 1.63
N LEU A 420 22.19 -7.32 0.36
CA LEU A 420 20.86 -6.85 -0.03
C LEU A 420 20.01 -8.03 -0.47
N VAL A 421 18.90 -8.27 0.22
CA VAL A 421 17.97 -9.34 -0.10
C VAL A 421 16.71 -8.77 -0.74
N VAL A 422 16.36 -9.27 -1.93
CA VAL A 422 15.15 -8.86 -2.65
C VAL A 422 14.20 -10.05 -2.75
N TYR A 423 13.00 -9.88 -2.19
CA TYR A 423 11.88 -10.80 -2.37
C TYR A 423 10.94 -10.27 -3.45
N ARG A 424 10.36 -11.18 -4.24
CA ARG A 424 9.38 -10.86 -5.28
C ARG A 424 8.11 -11.68 -5.08
N ALA A 425 6.96 -11.05 -5.30
CA ALA A 425 5.67 -11.73 -5.31
C ALA A 425 5.67 -12.85 -6.37
N LYS A 426 5.13 -14.03 -6.03
CA LYS A 426 5.06 -15.18 -6.94
C LYS A 426 4.22 -14.83 -8.18
N PRO A 427 4.66 -15.22 -9.40
CA PRO A 427 3.92 -14.94 -10.64
C PRO A 427 2.54 -15.61 -10.69
N ASP A 428 2.33 -16.72 -9.96
CA ASP A 428 1.01 -17.39 -9.86
C ASP A 428 0.00 -16.70 -8.92
N GLU A 429 0.43 -15.61 -8.26
CA GLU A 429 -0.47 -14.64 -7.64
C GLU A 429 -0.17 -13.26 -8.20
N GLU A 430 -0.15 -13.09 -9.53
CA GLU A 430 -0.33 -11.78 -10.16
C GLU A 430 -1.51 -11.06 -9.50
N PRO A 431 -1.32 -9.99 -8.70
CA PRO A 431 -2.38 -9.01 -8.58
C PRO A 431 -2.23 -8.17 -9.85
N PRO A 432 -3.18 -8.19 -10.80
CA PRO A 432 -3.08 -7.30 -11.95
C PRO A 432 -2.99 -5.85 -11.45
N THR A 433 -2.22 -5.03 -12.17
CA THR A 433 -2.26 -3.56 -12.17
C THR A 433 -3.63 -3.06 -11.72
N PRO A 434 -3.73 -2.06 -10.82
CA PRO A 434 -4.85 -1.85 -9.91
C PRO A 434 -6.20 -2.04 -10.61
N LEU A 435 -6.65 -3.30 -10.62
CA LEU A 435 -7.94 -3.65 -11.16
C LEU A 435 -8.92 -3.48 -10.01
N PRO A 436 -9.97 -2.68 -10.20
CA PRO A 436 -11.03 -2.53 -9.23
C PRO A 436 -11.57 -3.88 -8.80
N LEU A 437 -12.18 -3.92 -7.61
CA LEU A 437 -12.70 -5.14 -7.01
C LEU A 437 -13.60 -5.95 -7.97
N ALA A 438 -14.30 -5.26 -8.87
CA ALA A 438 -15.08 -5.81 -9.98
C ALA A 438 -14.29 -6.76 -10.90
N ALA A 439 -13.17 -6.28 -11.42
CA ALA A 439 -12.33 -7.02 -12.33
C ALA A 439 -11.56 -8.14 -11.60
N ARG A 440 -11.23 -7.96 -10.31
CA ARG A 440 -10.69 -9.03 -9.46
C ARG A 440 -11.73 -10.12 -9.15
N ALA A 441 -12.99 -9.73 -8.94
CA ALA A 441 -14.08 -10.67 -8.69
C ALA A 441 -14.43 -11.45 -9.96
N LEU A 442 -14.46 -10.79 -11.12
CA LEU A 442 -14.70 -11.40 -12.42
C LEU A 442 -13.54 -12.33 -12.84
N ASP A 443 -12.30 -11.86 -12.70
CA ASP A 443 -11.11 -12.64 -13.00
C ASP A 443 -10.95 -13.86 -12.07
N SER A 444 -11.22 -13.69 -10.77
CA SER A 444 -11.24 -14.80 -9.82
C SER A 444 -12.39 -15.78 -10.08
N ALA A 445 -13.56 -15.30 -10.50
CA ALA A 445 -14.70 -16.16 -10.84
C ALA A 445 -14.44 -16.97 -12.12
N LEU A 446 -13.84 -16.34 -13.13
CA LEU A 446 -13.46 -16.96 -14.40
C LEU A 446 -12.32 -17.98 -14.25
N ARG A 447 -11.27 -17.65 -13.47
CA ARG A 447 -10.12 -18.58 -13.27
C ARG A 447 -10.42 -19.74 -12.34
N LYS A 448 -11.31 -19.56 -11.34
CA LYS A 448 -11.52 -20.57 -10.28
C LYS A 448 -12.87 -21.29 -10.35
N HIS A 449 -13.72 -20.97 -11.34
CA HIS A 449 -15.09 -21.49 -11.45
C HIS A 449 -15.88 -21.44 -10.13
N ARG A 450 -15.63 -20.41 -9.30
CA ARG A 450 -16.26 -20.22 -7.99
C ARG A 450 -16.88 -18.83 -7.91
N ALA A 451 -18.13 -18.76 -7.47
CA ALA A 451 -18.80 -17.49 -7.21
C ALA A 451 -18.07 -16.73 -6.08
N VAL A 452 -17.68 -15.49 -6.36
CA VAL A 452 -17.17 -14.56 -5.34
C VAL A 452 -18.37 -13.82 -4.77
N ALA A 453 -18.61 -13.97 -3.46
CA ALA A 453 -19.68 -13.26 -2.78
C ALA A 453 -19.32 -11.77 -2.70
N LEU A 454 -20.05 -10.93 -3.46
CA LEU A 454 -20.13 -9.51 -3.19
C LEU A 454 -20.80 -9.31 -1.81
N PRO A 455 -20.53 -8.20 -1.10
CA PRO A 455 -21.29 -7.87 0.12
C PRO A 455 -22.81 -7.91 -0.19
N PRO A 456 -23.67 -8.23 0.80
CA PRO A 456 -25.10 -8.24 0.58
C PRO A 456 -25.54 -6.85 0.12
N LEU A 457 -25.81 -6.74 -1.19
CA LEU A 457 -26.42 -5.57 -1.78
C LEU A 457 -27.89 -5.64 -1.38
N ALA A 458 -28.21 -5.04 -0.24
CA ALA A 458 -29.58 -4.84 0.17
C ALA A 458 -29.97 -3.42 -0.20
N SER A 459 -31.13 -3.24 -0.81
CA SER A 459 -31.80 -1.95 -0.71
C SER A 459 -32.16 -1.76 0.76
N GLU A 460 -31.90 -0.58 1.31
CA GLU A 460 -32.31 -0.23 2.69
C GLU A 460 -33.83 -0.34 2.88
N THR A 461 -34.58 -0.38 1.78
CA THR A 461 -36.04 -0.48 1.69
C THR A 461 -36.55 -1.91 1.48
N GLY A 462 -35.68 -2.92 1.32
CA GLY A 462 -36.08 -4.33 1.11
C GLY A 462 -36.62 -4.66 -0.29
N VAL A 463 -36.57 -3.71 -1.22
CA VAL A 463 -36.93 -3.83 -2.63
C VAL A 463 -35.91 -4.70 -3.40
N ALA A 464 -36.39 -5.62 -4.24
CA ALA A 464 -35.55 -6.55 -4.98
C ALA A 464 -34.63 -5.85 -5.99
N LEU A 465 -33.43 -6.37 -6.19
CA LEU A 465 -32.48 -5.87 -7.18
C LEU A 465 -32.78 -6.51 -8.54
N ARG A 466 -32.87 -5.70 -9.60
CA ARG A 466 -33.23 -6.17 -10.94
C ARG A 466 -32.04 -6.28 -11.89
N ARG A 467 -31.09 -5.33 -11.83
CA ARG A 467 -29.91 -5.27 -12.70
C ARG A 467 -28.70 -4.72 -11.95
N LEU A 468 -27.51 -5.12 -12.39
CA LEU A 468 -26.22 -4.78 -11.81
C LEU A 468 -25.25 -4.51 -12.95
N ALA A 469 -24.54 -3.39 -12.91
CA ALA A 469 -23.52 -3.05 -13.88
C ALA A 469 -22.29 -2.45 -13.20
N PHE A 470 -21.12 -2.90 -13.59
CA PHE A 470 -19.88 -2.22 -13.24
C PHE A 470 -19.60 -1.10 -14.25
N SER A 471 -19.01 -0.02 -13.76
CA SER A 471 -18.34 0.95 -14.61
C SER A 471 -17.21 0.26 -15.42
N PRO A 472 -16.88 0.75 -16.64
CA PRO A 472 -15.85 0.11 -17.48
C PRO A 472 -14.46 0.09 -16.82
N ASP A 473 -14.20 1.11 -16.00
CA ASP A 473 -13.00 1.20 -15.19
C ASP A 473 -13.13 0.43 -13.86
N GLY A 474 -14.24 -0.31 -13.65
CA GLY A 474 -14.67 -1.11 -12.49
C GLY A 474 -14.74 -0.40 -11.14
N SER A 475 -14.53 0.92 -11.10
CA SER A 475 -14.41 1.71 -9.87
C SER A 475 -15.73 1.86 -9.11
N ARG A 476 -16.85 1.63 -9.80
CA ARG A 476 -18.23 1.76 -9.31
C ARG A 476 -19.07 0.58 -9.74
N LEU A 477 -19.92 0.10 -8.83
CA LEU A 477 -21.00 -0.85 -9.07
C LEU A 477 -22.31 -0.08 -8.98
N ARG A 478 -23.13 -0.12 -10.04
CA ARG A 478 -24.47 0.45 -10.02
C ARG A 478 -25.51 -0.65 -10.00
N VAL A 479 -26.49 -0.49 -9.14
CA VAL A 479 -27.53 -1.46 -8.87
C VAL A 479 -28.87 -0.79 -9.12
N ARG A 480 -29.72 -1.40 -9.93
CA ARG A 480 -31.09 -0.96 -10.11
C ARG A 480 -32.03 -1.79 -9.24
N THR A 481 -32.84 -1.12 -8.42
CA THR A 481 -33.91 -1.74 -7.64
C THR A 481 -35.21 -1.82 -8.45
N GLU A 482 -36.14 -2.68 -8.03
CA GLU A 482 -37.44 -2.90 -8.67
C GLU A 482 -38.33 -1.65 -8.70
N ASP A 483 -38.18 -0.74 -7.74
CA ASP A 483 -38.85 0.57 -7.70
C ASP A 483 -38.20 1.64 -8.60
N GLY A 484 -37.14 1.29 -9.34
CA GLY A 484 -36.52 2.15 -10.35
C GLY A 484 -35.37 3.03 -9.84
N LEU A 485 -34.96 2.93 -8.58
CA LEU A 485 -33.80 3.66 -8.08
C LEU A 485 -32.49 3.05 -8.61
N ILE A 486 -31.52 3.92 -8.90
CA ILE A 486 -30.15 3.53 -9.22
C ILE A 486 -29.28 3.83 -7.99
N LEU A 487 -28.76 2.77 -7.39
CA LEU A 487 -27.86 2.85 -6.25
C LEU A 487 -26.41 2.74 -6.74
N THR A 488 -25.59 3.73 -6.41
CA THR A 488 -24.15 3.69 -6.70
C THR A 488 -23.39 3.15 -5.47
N TRP A 489 -22.59 2.12 -5.70
CA TRP A 489 -21.71 1.50 -4.71
C TRP A 489 -20.27 1.66 -5.13
N ASP A 490 -19.41 1.97 -4.15
CA ASP A 490 -17.98 1.76 -4.28
C ASP A 490 -17.69 0.31 -3.88
N PRO A 491 -17.36 -0.58 -4.83
CA PRO A 491 -17.06 -1.96 -4.52
C PRO A 491 -15.75 -2.10 -3.74
N ALA A 492 -14.77 -1.21 -3.93
CA ALA A 492 -13.48 -1.26 -3.23
C ALA A 492 -13.62 -0.82 -1.76
N ALA A 493 -14.37 0.26 -1.50
CA ALA A 493 -14.67 0.72 -0.15
C ALA A 493 -15.79 -0.08 0.53
N ARG A 494 -16.59 -0.83 -0.25
CA ARG A 494 -17.79 -1.56 0.20
C ARG A 494 -18.84 -0.66 0.84
N VAL A 495 -18.96 0.57 0.36
CA VAL A 495 -19.90 1.56 0.89
C VAL A 495 -20.80 2.06 -0.24
N ARG A 496 -22.07 2.30 0.09
CA ARG A 496 -23.00 3.02 -0.77
C ARG A 496 -22.60 4.49 -0.79
N LEU A 497 -22.36 5.03 -1.98
CA LEU A 497 -22.04 6.45 -2.11
C LEU A 497 -23.33 7.28 -1.96
N PRO A 498 -23.29 8.40 -1.21
CA PRO A 498 -24.45 9.27 -1.07
C PRO A 498 -24.70 10.06 -2.35
N GLU A 499 -25.75 9.71 -3.09
CA GLU A 499 -26.33 10.56 -4.14
C GLU A 499 -27.82 10.75 -3.83
N THR A 500 -28.23 12.01 -3.64
CA THR A 500 -29.63 12.43 -3.53
C THR A 500 -30.10 12.78 -4.94
N LEU A 501 -30.70 11.82 -5.65
CA LEU A 501 -31.44 12.11 -6.88
C LEU A 501 -32.93 12.08 -6.55
N ALA A 502 -33.59 13.23 -6.68
CA ALA A 502 -35.04 13.30 -6.68
C ALA A 502 -35.54 12.70 -8.00
N SER A 503 -36.34 11.62 -7.94
CA SER A 503 -37.05 11.10 -9.11
C SER A 503 -37.99 12.17 -9.68
N PRO A 504 -37.94 12.47 -10.98
CA PRO A 504 -39.18 12.80 -11.70
C PRO A 504 -39.98 11.49 -11.78
N SER A 505 -41.18 11.53 -11.23
CA SER A 505 -42.15 10.44 -11.15
C SER A 505 -42.37 9.68 -12.47
N GLY A 506 -42.07 8.37 -12.47
CA GLY A 506 -42.45 7.41 -13.52
C GLY A 506 -41.55 6.16 -13.51
N PRO A 507 -42.07 4.91 -13.61
CA PRO A 507 -41.25 3.71 -13.51
C PRO A 507 -40.65 3.34 -14.87
N ASP A 508 -39.32 3.31 -14.97
CA ASP A 508 -38.50 2.24 -15.56
C ASP A 508 -37.15 2.77 -16.09
N LEU A 509 -35.97 2.28 -15.65
CA LEU A 509 -34.66 2.63 -16.24
C LEU A 509 -33.62 1.49 -16.23
N SER A 510 -33.32 0.86 -17.37
CA SER A 510 -32.13 -0.02 -17.53
C SER A 510 -30.85 0.82 -17.63
N ALA A 511 -29.76 0.43 -16.97
CA ALA A 511 -28.51 1.21 -16.93
C ALA A 511 -27.31 0.33 -17.26
N ASP A 512 -26.63 0.63 -18.37
CA ASP A 512 -25.36 0.03 -18.78
C ASP A 512 -24.24 1.08 -18.88
N GLY A 513 -23.01 0.64 -18.55
CA GLY A 513 -21.82 1.47 -18.36
C GLY A 513 -21.23 2.05 -19.67
N VAL A 514 -20.66 3.25 -19.56
CA VAL A 514 -19.98 4.00 -20.64
C VAL A 514 -18.63 4.54 -20.12
N PRO A 515 -17.58 4.67 -20.96
CA PRO A 515 -16.31 5.26 -20.57
C PRO A 515 -16.39 6.76 -20.28
N ALA A 516 -15.46 7.25 -19.46
CA ALA A 516 -15.37 8.63 -19.00
C ALA A 516 -15.06 9.63 -20.14
N ARG A 517 -16.10 10.02 -20.89
CA ARG A 517 -16.29 11.32 -21.61
C ARG A 517 -17.57 11.38 -22.47
N SER A 518 -18.41 10.36 -22.46
CA SER A 518 -19.70 10.34 -23.16
C SER A 518 -20.80 9.98 -22.17
N GLY A 519 -21.88 10.75 -22.15
CA GLY A 519 -22.94 10.61 -21.15
C GLY A 519 -23.56 9.19 -21.08
N LEU A 520 -23.96 8.80 -19.88
CA LEU A 520 -24.74 7.60 -19.54
C LEU A 520 -26.04 7.57 -20.34
N ALA A 521 -26.60 6.44 -20.76
CA ALA A 521 -28.00 6.39 -21.19
C ALA A 521 -28.82 5.32 -20.49
N ALA A 522 -30.10 5.59 -20.32
CA ALA A 522 -31.02 4.74 -19.61
C ALA A 522 -32.41 4.78 -20.28
N ALA A 523 -33.06 3.63 -20.48
CA ALA A 523 -34.33 3.53 -21.23
C ALA A 523 -35.56 3.45 -20.29
N ILE A 524 -36.51 4.41 -20.43
CA ILE A 524 -37.79 4.55 -19.72
C ILE A 524 -38.97 4.36 -20.67
N GLY A 525 -39.70 3.25 -20.56
CA GLY A 525 -40.83 3.00 -21.46
C GLY A 525 -40.40 3.29 -22.90
N GLU A 526 -41.19 4.09 -23.65
CA GLU A 526 -40.94 4.58 -25.03
C GLU A 526 -39.79 5.59 -25.22
N ARG A 527 -38.84 5.70 -24.28
CA ARG A 527 -37.80 6.75 -24.30
C ARG A 527 -36.43 6.25 -23.85
N ALA A 528 -35.36 6.81 -24.40
CA ALA A 528 -33.98 6.63 -23.92
C ALA A 528 -33.38 7.99 -23.54
N ALA A 529 -32.84 8.14 -22.33
CA ALA A 529 -32.33 9.41 -21.80
C ALA A 529 -30.81 9.37 -21.58
N ARG A 530 -30.06 10.42 -21.98
CA ARG A 530 -28.61 10.55 -21.75
C ARG A 530 -28.25 11.50 -20.58
N TRP A 531 -27.29 11.14 -19.72
CA TRP A 531 -26.77 11.95 -18.60
C TRP A 531 -25.26 12.17 -18.62
N ASP A 532 -24.82 13.41 -18.41
CA ASP A 532 -23.41 13.76 -18.26
C ASP A 532 -22.95 13.65 -16.78
N PRO A 533 -22.00 12.77 -16.44
CA PRO A 533 -21.51 12.62 -15.07
C PRO A 533 -20.68 13.82 -14.56
N ALA A 534 -20.24 14.74 -15.42
CA ALA A 534 -19.48 15.92 -15.03
C ALA A 534 -20.36 17.15 -14.70
N ALA A 535 -21.65 17.12 -15.06
CA ALA A 535 -22.57 18.24 -14.90
C ALA A 535 -24.00 17.76 -14.57
N PRO A 536 -24.27 17.39 -13.30
CA PRO A 536 -25.55 16.82 -12.88
C PRO A 536 -26.74 17.79 -12.97
N GLU A 537 -26.51 19.09 -13.19
CA GLU A 537 -27.56 20.11 -13.32
C GLU A 537 -28.06 20.31 -14.77
N SER A 538 -27.35 19.75 -15.76
CA SER A 538 -27.77 19.77 -17.16
C SER A 538 -28.75 18.62 -17.41
N GLY A 539 -30.04 18.93 -17.50
CA GLY A 539 -31.11 17.98 -17.83
C GLY A 539 -30.74 17.06 -19.00
N GLY A 540 -31.09 15.77 -18.87
CA GLY A 540 -30.71 14.73 -19.82
C GLY A 540 -31.33 14.91 -21.22
N LEU A 541 -30.69 14.31 -22.22
CA LEU A 541 -31.18 14.32 -23.61
C LEU A 541 -32.16 13.15 -23.81
N GLU A 542 -33.44 13.41 -24.09
CA GLU A 542 -34.46 12.38 -24.34
C GLU A 542 -34.54 12.00 -25.83
N LEU A 543 -34.43 10.70 -26.12
CA LEU A 543 -34.62 10.07 -27.42
C LEU A 543 -35.95 9.31 -27.40
N GLU A 544 -36.91 9.66 -28.26
CA GLU A 544 -38.17 8.91 -28.37
C GLU A 544 -37.94 7.63 -29.20
N ALA A 545 -37.94 6.49 -28.52
CA ALA A 545 -37.78 5.17 -29.13
C ALA A 545 -39.03 4.35 -28.80
N HIS A 546 -39.83 3.97 -29.78
CA HIS A 546 -41.06 3.17 -29.57
C HIS A 546 -40.75 1.85 -28.83
N LEU A 547 -40.82 1.84 -27.51
CA LEU A 547 -40.44 0.74 -26.64
C LEU A 547 -41.67 0.34 -25.81
N SER A 548 -42.24 -0.82 -26.14
CA SER A 548 -43.13 -1.52 -25.21
C SER A 548 -42.29 -2.25 -24.13
N SER A 549 -42.91 -2.60 -23.00
CA SER A 549 -42.36 -2.96 -21.66
C SER A 549 -41.31 -4.10 -21.53
N ALA A 550 -40.32 -4.18 -22.41
CA ALA A 550 -39.07 -4.91 -22.20
C ALA A 550 -37.99 -4.31 -23.11
N GLY A 551 -37.24 -3.33 -22.60
CA GLY A 551 -36.24 -2.60 -23.38
C GLY A 551 -34.82 -3.10 -23.14
N ALA A 552 -34.28 -3.96 -24.01
CA ALA A 552 -32.84 -4.26 -24.00
C ALA A 552 -32.06 -3.01 -24.44
N VAL A 553 -30.92 -2.72 -23.82
CA VAL A 553 -30.08 -1.56 -24.18
C VAL A 553 -28.62 -1.96 -24.13
N ALA A 554 -27.78 -1.40 -24.99
CA ALA A 554 -26.34 -1.60 -24.95
C ALA A 554 -25.59 -0.41 -25.55
N PHE A 555 -24.43 -0.07 -25.02
CA PHE A 555 -23.51 0.89 -25.65
C PHE A 555 -22.37 0.19 -26.37
N SER A 556 -21.89 0.81 -27.45
CA SER A 556 -20.61 0.41 -28.03
C SER A 556 -19.45 0.72 -27.05
N PRO A 557 -18.35 -0.05 -27.11
CA PRO A 557 -17.20 0.13 -26.22
C PRO A 557 -16.58 1.54 -26.26
N ASP A 558 -16.70 2.23 -27.40
CA ASP A 558 -16.24 3.62 -27.60
C ASP A 558 -17.28 4.68 -27.21
N GLY A 559 -18.48 4.27 -26.78
CA GLY A 559 -19.58 5.15 -26.37
C GLY A 559 -20.24 5.94 -27.50
N ARG A 560 -19.91 5.65 -28.76
CA ARG A 560 -20.44 6.37 -29.93
C ARG A 560 -21.80 5.88 -30.39
N LEU A 561 -22.12 4.61 -30.14
CA LEU A 561 -23.37 3.99 -30.55
C LEU A 561 -24.15 3.50 -29.33
N LEU A 562 -25.47 3.68 -29.38
CA LEU A 562 -26.42 3.13 -28.42
C LEU A 562 -27.39 2.23 -29.18
N ALA A 563 -27.51 0.97 -28.77
CA ALA A 563 -28.52 0.05 -29.28
C ALA A 563 -29.66 -0.07 -28.28
N THR A 564 -30.90 -0.01 -28.75
CA THR A 564 -32.12 -0.21 -27.97
C THR A 564 -32.99 -1.25 -28.65
N GLY A 565 -33.51 -2.23 -27.93
CA GLY A 565 -34.40 -3.27 -28.45
C GLY A 565 -35.73 -3.31 -27.70
N ASP A 566 -36.85 -3.53 -28.37
CA ASP A 566 -38.19 -3.52 -27.77
C ASP A 566 -38.85 -4.91 -27.67
N ALA A 567 -40.04 -4.96 -27.06
CA ALA A 567 -40.81 -6.19 -26.98
C ALA A 567 -41.44 -6.65 -28.32
N GLY A 568 -41.43 -5.79 -29.34
CA GLY A 568 -41.88 -6.09 -30.70
C GLY A 568 -40.80 -6.73 -31.59
N GLY A 569 -39.55 -6.81 -31.10
CA GLY A 569 -38.42 -7.33 -31.88
C GLY A 569 -37.68 -6.25 -32.69
N HIS A 570 -38.05 -4.99 -32.52
CA HIS A 570 -37.39 -3.87 -33.17
C HIS A 570 -36.14 -3.47 -32.41
N ILE A 571 -35.04 -3.26 -33.13
CA ILE A 571 -33.81 -2.72 -32.57
C ILE A 571 -33.52 -1.38 -33.26
N VAL A 572 -33.09 -0.38 -32.50
CA VAL A 572 -32.67 0.92 -33.01
C VAL A 572 -31.25 1.20 -32.55
N LEU A 573 -30.40 1.62 -33.49
CA LEU A 573 -29.01 1.99 -33.26
C LEU A 573 -28.87 3.51 -33.43
N TRP A 574 -28.50 4.21 -32.36
CA TRP A 574 -28.37 5.66 -32.30
C TRP A 574 -26.91 6.06 -32.39
N ASP A 575 -26.60 7.06 -33.22
CA ASP A 575 -25.28 7.71 -33.22
C ASP A 575 -25.28 8.83 -32.18
N MET A 576 -24.49 8.65 -31.13
CA MET A 576 -24.39 9.56 -30.00
C MET A 576 -23.57 10.82 -30.31
N SER A 577 -22.92 10.88 -31.47
CA SER A 577 -22.26 12.08 -31.99
C SER A 577 -23.24 13.05 -32.68
N THR A 578 -24.40 12.55 -33.11
CA THR A 578 -25.52 13.34 -33.65
C THR A 578 -26.85 12.84 -33.08
N PRO A 579 -27.10 13.06 -31.77
CA PRO A 579 -28.19 12.39 -31.07
C PRO A 579 -29.60 12.89 -31.49
N GLU A 580 -29.70 13.99 -32.23
CA GLU A 580 -30.97 14.46 -32.84
C GLU A 580 -31.30 13.76 -34.17
N GLY A 581 -30.42 12.89 -34.67
CA GLY A 581 -30.60 12.16 -35.92
C GLY A 581 -31.58 10.99 -35.79
N PRO A 582 -32.27 10.59 -36.88
CA PRO A 582 -33.11 9.41 -36.88
C PRO A 582 -32.26 8.17 -36.60
N GLY A 583 -32.58 7.46 -35.52
CA GLY A 583 -31.95 6.20 -35.17
C GLY A 583 -32.11 5.17 -36.29
N ARG A 584 -31.11 4.31 -36.43
CA ARG A 584 -31.12 3.28 -37.45
C ARG A 584 -31.87 2.05 -36.99
N HIS A 585 -32.93 1.68 -37.70
CA HIS A 585 -33.70 0.47 -37.38
C HIS A 585 -33.03 -0.79 -37.93
N LEU A 586 -32.90 -1.79 -37.06
CA LEU A 586 -32.49 -3.15 -37.37
C LEU A 586 -33.72 -4.05 -37.15
N SER A 587 -34.11 -4.80 -38.18
CA SER A 587 -35.31 -5.62 -38.17
C SER A 587 -34.96 -7.05 -38.55
N GLY A 588 -35.36 -7.99 -37.72
CA GLY A 588 -35.08 -9.41 -37.95
C GLY A 588 -35.62 -10.33 -36.87
N HIS A 589 -35.76 -9.87 -35.62
CA HIS A 589 -36.42 -10.66 -34.57
C HIS A 589 -37.93 -10.67 -34.76
N THR A 590 -38.56 -11.82 -34.53
CA THR A 590 -40.01 -12.00 -34.59
C THR A 590 -40.66 -12.03 -33.20
N GLY A 591 -39.89 -11.70 -32.17
CA GLY A 591 -40.31 -11.63 -30.77
C GLY A 591 -39.45 -10.65 -29.98
N ALA A 592 -39.76 -10.46 -28.71
CA ALA A 592 -39.12 -9.48 -27.84
C ALA A 592 -37.59 -9.61 -27.82
N VAL A 593 -36.90 -8.48 -27.97
CA VAL A 593 -35.44 -8.42 -27.79
C VAL A 593 -35.16 -8.50 -26.30
N CYS A 594 -34.60 -9.63 -25.87
CA CYS A 594 -34.36 -9.92 -24.47
C CYS A 594 -33.03 -9.37 -23.98
N ASP A 595 -32.03 -9.28 -24.87
CA ASP A 595 -30.68 -8.81 -24.53
C ASP A 595 -29.92 -8.31 -25.77
N LEU A 596 -28.96 -7.40 -25.56
CA LEU A 596 -28.12 -6.78 -26.60
C LEU A 596 -26.67 -6.73 -26.11
N ALA A 597 -25.71 -7.06 -26.98
CA ALA A 597 -24.29 -7.00 -26.63
C ALA A 597 -23.44 -6.52 -27.81
N PHE A 598 -22.60 -5.51 -27.61
CA PHE A 598 -21.59 -5.15 -28.61
C PHE A 598 -20.36 -6.06 -28.51
N SER A 599 -19.74 -6.35 -29.64
CA SER A 599 -18.41 -6.93 -29.69
C SER A 599 -17.37 -6.00 -29.05
N PRO A 600 -16.25 -6.52 -28.51
CA PRO A 600 -15.20 -5.73 -27.87
C PRO A 600 -14.61 -4.59 -28.71
N GLN A 601 -14.62 -4.73 -30.04
CA GLN A 601 -14.16 -3.70 -30.99
C GLN A 601 -15.30 -2.81 -31.51
N GLY A 602 -16.54 -3.06 -31.09
CA GLY A 602 -17.72 -2.28 -31.47
C GLY A 602 -18.22 -2.50 -32.91
N HIS A 603 -17.60 -3.37 -33.71
CA HIS A 603 -17.97 -3.58 -35.12
C HIS A 603 -19.19 -4.50 -35.33
N ARG A 604 -19.53 -5.31 -34.33
CA ARG A 604 -20.71 -6.18 -34.33
C ARG A 604 -21.59 -5.91 -33.11
N LEU A 605 -22.90 -6.01 -33.30
CA LEU A 605 -23.91 -6.06 -32.25
C LEU A 605 -24.59 -7.43 -32.32
N ALA A 606 -24.73 -8.11 -31.18
CA ALA A 606 -25.53 -9.32 -31.06
C ALA A 606 -26.85 -9.01 -30.34
N SER A 607 -27.93 -9.60 -30.80
CA SER A 607 -29.25 -9.50 -30.19
C SER A 607 -29.83 -10.87 -29.89
N ALA A 608 -30.39 -11.02 -28.68
CA ALA A 608 -31.07 -12.24 -28.24
C ALA A 608 -32.59 -12.02 -28.30
N GLY A 609 -33.30 -12.94 -28.95
CA GLY A 609 -34.75 -12.85 -29.14
C GLY A 609 -35.54 -13.85 -28.32
N SER A 610 -36.77 -13.47 -27.93
CA SER A 610 -37.75 -14.41 -27.40
C SER A 610 -38.25 -15.41 -28.44
N ASP A 611 -37.91 -15.19 -29.71
CA ASP A 611 -38.13 -16.10 -30.84
C ASP A 611 -37.16 -17.31 -30.85
N GLY A 612 -36.26 -17.40 -29.86
CA GLY A 612 -35.29 -18.50 -29.75
C GLY A 612 -34.07 -18.34 -30.66
N THR A 613 -33.89 -17.17 -31.25
CA THR A 613 -32.77 -16.87 -32.14
C THR A 613 -31.80 -15.87 -31.56
N VAL A 614 -30.56 -15.91 -32.04
CA VAL A 614 -29.58 -14.84 -31.85
C VAL A 614 -29.22 -14.25 -33.21
N GLN A 615 -29.23 -12.93 -33.33
CA GLN A 615 -28.86 -12.23 -34.56
C GLN A 615 -27.60 -11.41 -34.36
N LEU A 616 -26.83 -11.28 -35.44
CA LEU A 616 -25.61 -10.48 -35.48
C LEU A 616 -25.79 -9.38 -36.51
N TRP A 617 -25.44 -8.17 -36.12
CA TRP A 617 -25.55 -6.96 -36.92
C TRP A 617 -24.17 -6.35 -37.07
N ASP A 618 -23.84 -5.92 -38.28
CA ASP A 618 -22.69 -5.04 -38.50
C ASP A 618 -23.08 -3.63 -38.05
N THR A 619 -22.29 -3.00 -37.20
CA THR A 619 -22.66 -1.71 -36.60
C THR A 619 -22.44 -0.53 -37.55
N ALA A 620 -21.57 -0.67 -38.55
CA ALA A 620 -21.32 0.37 -39.55
C ALA A 620 -22.37 0.30 -40.65
N THR A 621 -22.65 -0.90 -41.16
CA THR A 621 -23.61 -1.10 -42.24
C THR A 621 -24.99 -1.42 -41.75
N GLY A 622 -25.24 -1.66 -40.46
CA GLY A 622 -26.55 -1.97 -39.84
C GLY A 622 -27.36 -3.03 -40.58
N GLU A 623 -26.65 -3.90 -41.26
CA GLU A 623 -27.17 -5.08 -41.92
C GLU A 623 -26.84 -6.30 -41.06
N ALA A 624 -27.55 -7.40 -41.30
CA ALA A 624 -27.20 -8.66 -40.65
C ALA A 624 -25.78 -9.07 -41.08
N ALA A 625 -24.90 -9.26 -40.10
CA ALA A 625 -23.50 -9.67 -40.32
C ALA A 625 -23.38 -11.14 -40.75
N THR A 626 -24.48 -11.90 -40.70
CA THR A 626 -24.60 -13.27 -41.17
C THR A 626 -25.88 -13.45 -41.97
N ASP A 627 -25.84 -14.29 -43.02
CA ASP A 627 -26.99 -14.53 -43.91
C ASP A 627 -28.19 -15.22 -43.21
N LEU A 628 -27.98 -15.79 -42.02
CA LEU A 628 -29.02 -16.47 -41.24
C LEU A 628 -28.89 -16.16 -39.74
N PRO A 629 -30.01 -16.15 -39.00
CA PRO A 629 -29.99 -16.10 -37.54
C PRO A 629 -29.32 -17.36 -36.97
N LEU A 630 -28.62 -17.21 -35.85
CA LEU A 630 -28.06 -18.32 -35.11
C LEU A 630 -29.22 -19.05 -34.42
N THR A 631 -29.64 -20.15 -35.04
CA THR A 631 -30.80 -20.93 -34.66
C THR A 631 -30.39 -22.20 -33.91
N GLY A 632 -31.16 -22.53 -32.88
CA GLY A 632 -31.05 -23.82 -32.24
C GLY A 632 -31.53 -23.86 -30.79
N HIS A 633 -31.66 -22.73 -30.10
CA HIS A 633 -32.37 -22.72 -28.82
C HIS A 633 -33.85 -23.10 -29.06
N THR A 634 -34.40 -23.93 -28.17
CA THR A 634 -35.79 -24.39 -28.24
C THR A 634 -36.73 -23.55 -27.37
N GLY A 635 -36.23 -22.47 -26.77
CA GLY A 635 -36.96 -21.50 -25.97
C GLY A 635 -36.34 -20.10 -26.11
N ALA A 636 -36.95 -19.09 -25.48
CA ALA A 636 -36.51 -17.70 -25.55
C ALA A 636 -35.04 -17.55 -25.15
N VAL A 637 -34.26 -16.81 -25.93
CA VAL A 637 -32.86 -16.51 -25.58
C VAL A 637 -32.86 -15.29 -24.66
N ARG A 638 -32.38 -15.46 -23.42
CA ARG A 638 -32.42 -14.44 -22.36
C ARG A 638 -31.15 -13.62 -22.22
N GLY A 639 -30.05 -14.12 -22.77
CA GLY A 639 -28.77 -13.45 -22.63
C GLY A 639 -27.81 -13.78 -23.76
N VAL A 640 -26.95 -12.82 -24.09
CA VAL A 640 -25.90 -12.95 -25.11
C VAL A 640 -24.63 -12.23 -24.68
N ALA A 641 -23.46 -12.86 -24.91
CA ALA A 641 -22.17 -12.26 -24.56
C ALA A 641 -21.08 -12.64 -25.56
N PHE A 642 -20.28 -11.66 -25.98
CA PHE A 642 -19.09 -11.89 -26.78
C PHE A 642 -17.91 -12.31 -25.90
N ALA A 643 -17.06 -13.19 -26.41
CA ALA A 643 -15.73 -13.40 -25.86
C ALA A 643 -14.85 -12.15 -26.07
N PRO A 644 -13.86 -11.87 -25.19
CA PRO A 644 -13.00 -10.68 -25.29
C PRO A 644 -12.21 -10.56 -26.60
N ASP A 645 -11.95 -11.67 -27.28
CA ASP A 645 -11.26 -11.74 -28.58
C ASP A 645 -12.23 -11.68 -29.78
N ALA A 646 -13.54 -11.56 -29.53
CA ALA A 646 -14.63 -11.59 -30.50
C ALA A 646 -14.73 -12.87 -31.35
N SER A 647 -14.01 -13.95 -30.98
CA SER A 647 -14.01 -15.21 -31.75
C SER A 647 -15.22 -16.09 -31.45
N LEU A 648 -15.85 -15.88 -30.28
CA LEU A 648 -16.97 -16.65 -29.79
C LEU A 648 -18.12 -15.74 -29.32
N LEU A 649 -19.33 -16.24 -29.49
CA LEU A 649 -20.54 -15.69 -28.91
C LEU A 649 -21.20 -16.76 -28.03
N ALA A 650 -21.52 -16.44 -26.78
CA ALA A 650 -22.31 -17.30 -25.90
C ALA A 650 -23.77 -16.82 -25.85
N SER A 651 -24.72 -17.74 -25.86
CA SER A 651 -26.15 -17.45 -25.68
C SER A 651 -26.79 -18.38 -24.65
N ALA A 652 -27.73 -17.84 -23.88
CA ALA A 652 -28.43 -18.55 -22.81
C ALA A 652 -29.94 -18.59 -23.09
N GLY A 653 -30.51 -19.80 -23.14
CA GLY A 653 -31.93 -20.01 -23.45
C GLY A 653 -32.77 -20.47 -22.26
N ASP A 654 -34.07 -20.18 -22.30
CA ASP A 654 -35.10 -20.74 -21.41
C ASP A 654 -35.23 -22.27 -21.54
N ASP A 655 -34.63 -22.85 -22.59
CA ASP A 655 -34.46 -24.30 -22.75
C ASP A 655 -33.43 -24.91 -21.78
N GLY A 656 -32.86 -24.09 -20.89
CA GLY A 656 -31.86 -24.50 -19.90
C GLY A 656 -30.48 -24.76 -20.50
N THR A 657 -30.25 -24.39 -21.77
CA THR A 657 -28.98 -24.63 -22.45
C THR A 657 -28.18 -23.35 -22.61
N LEU A 658 -26.85 -23.51 -22.61
CA LEU A 658 -25.90 -22.51 -23.08
C LEU A 658 -25.36 -22.98 -24.43
N ARG A 659 -25.30 -22.08 -25.41
CA ARG A 659 -24.74 -22.37 -26.73
C ARG A 659 -23.59 -21.42 -27.03
N CYS A 660 -22.51 -21.97 -27.60
CA CYS A 660 -21.35 -21.20 -28.03
C CYS A 660 -21.27 -21.26 -29.56
N TRP A 661 -21.22 -20.08 -30.17
CA TRP A 661 -21.17 -19.90 -31.61
C TRP A 661 -19.79 -19.42 -32.01
N LEU A 662 -19.11 -20.18 -32.88
CA LEU A 662 -17.86 -19.73 -33.49
C LEU A 662 -18.17 -18.69 -34.55
N LEU A 663 -17.58 -17.50 -34.41
CA LEU A 663 -17.76 -16.43 -35.37
C LEU A 663 -16.63 -16.43 -36.39
N PRO A 664 -16.92 -16.21 -37.68
CA PRO A 664 -15.88 -16.08 -38.69
C PRO A 664 -14.99 -14.86 -38.38
N ALA A 665 -13.68 -15.03 -38.60
CA ALA A 665 -12.66 -13.99 -38.44
C ALA A 665 -13.06 -12.72 -39.22
N PRO A 666 -12.72 -11.52 -38.72
CA PRO A 666 -13.10 -10.27 -39.37
C PRO A 666 -12.60 -10.26 -40.82
N HIS A 667 -13.52 -10.13 -41.78
CA HIS A 667 -13.20 -10.02 -43.19
C HIS A 667 -12.33 -8.77 -43.40
N THR A 668 -11.08 -8.96 -43.80
CA THR A 668 -10.29 -7.88 -44.40
C THR A 668 -11.02 -7.48 -45.68
N PRO A 669 -11.44 -6.22 -45.87
CA PRO A 669 -12.08 -5.81 -47.10
C PRO A 669 -11.09 -6.03 -48.24
N THR A 670 -11.39 -6.99 -49.12
CA THR A 670 -10.64 -7.18 -50.35
C THR A 670 -10.94 -5.96 -51.22
N ALA A 671 -9.91 -5.15 -51.49
CA ALA A 671 -10.00 -4.09 -52.48
C ALA A 671 -10.45 -4.72 -53.81
N ARG A 672 -11.62 -4.33 -54.30
CA ARG A 672 -12.04 -4.69 -55.66
C ARG A 672 -11.02 -4.08 -56.64
N PRO A 673 -10.48 -4.87 -57.59
CA PRO A 673 -9.66 -4.29 -58.64
C PRO A 673 -10.55 -3.42 -59.52
N ARG A 674 -10.11 -2.18 -59.77
CA ARG A 674 -10.53 -1.39 -60.93
C ARG A 674 -9.43 -1.46 -61.98
#